data_AF-A0A1H8NGS4-F1
#
_entry.id   AF-A0A1H8NGS4-F1
#
_cell.length_a   1.000
_cell.length_b   1.000
_cell.length_c   1.000
_cell.angle_alpha   90.00
_cell.angle_beta   90.00
_cell.angle_gamma   90.00
#
_symmetry.space_group_name_H-M   'P 1'
#
loop_
_entity.id
_entity.type
_entity.pdbx_description
1 polymer ?
#
loop_
_entity_poly.entity_id
_entity_poly.type
_entity_poly.pdbx_seq_one_letter_code
_entity_poly.pdbx_strand_id
1 'polypeptide(L)'
;MTNETEAAAKDRLAKTRLIRLLQFVAMAKSGISKRGQHPKPHGVVRASFEVLDNIPTRYKVGLFAKPGRYDALIRFSNGPQTEDREAGPQGMAIKLIGVPGEKILEAEASATTHDFILIDGPVFFVRDTDWYVRLFKELVRNFGGKPKEWLAALEKAHPEDIYVVENYHNRIVDSPLARPFWSQVPYAFGRDDTTICRYQAVPDPQNMAAPIPPQFRDKDYLRRAMVGQLTTAARSASFDFFVQLKTDATPEGIDNPTVEWDTPSQRVAVITIPAQDFDRPDQIRFGENLSYTPWHALPEHRPVGQINEIRRTVYAATSRLRHFINLARRQEPTSAVAPPDPGRPLWRWARLATAAAVVAALVVGVPKIWSMLYVAVPEFPPVEKSVWLDQNWKPPAREWYRHANQGGQFPPMINVPYDWFIALEQPYLTLGDSGALADQAYLDRFGFIPSSTEEGAYDWRHCKEPKTGADYTSGPATQAWRHRLPVGFTCSDREADPMLLPDGRPWRNAATGEAMSAIGLSCAACHTGRLTFKGTQLLIDGGSAMTDIVKLNQAIGVSLFLTHWDPLRFDRFALRLLGADANDDSRAALRAQLDAVYGRVRALGALDKKVKPQGVEEGFGRLDALNRIGNQVFSIDLDQPGNYVGSSAPVHYPRIWDTPWFPWAQYSASIGQPMVRNAGEALGTGASIAFAGAAQASPSLTAPLYTSTVQVANLFKMEEMIAGKQPSEGDGFTGLHAPKWPAEILGPIKTELAERGAKLYVEICQHCHLPAKGSKAFWEDKHWMKSKAGGQRYLKLNEIPVEEVGTDGTYLDSLANRTVKLPPNVVLESDRFPEALKEVVGKAVSLWYDKQSISADKREAMDGYRKNDVRAEMVYKARPLDGVWATPPYLHNGSVPTIEALLGPARERPKTFWLGHREYDPEKLGYRHDELPGGFLYKTWLPGNHNTGHEFDDPYDKNAMVPGRVGRKLSPDERSALIEFLKSM
;
A
#
# COMPACT_ATOMS: atom_id res chain seq x y z
N MET A 1 20.72 -14.58 -13.71
CA MET A 1 20.92 -14.17 -12.30
C MET A 1 19.73 -13.29 -11.93
N THR A 2 18.93 -13.74 -10.97
CA THR A 2 17.50 -14.06 -11.17
C THR A 2 16.56 -13.22 -10.29
N ASN A 3 15.31 -13.02 -10.74
CA ASN A 3 14.21 -12.31 -10.07
C ASN A 3 13.98 -12.71 -8.58
N GLU A 4 14.42 -13.90 -8.14
CA GLU A 4 14.35 -14.34 -6.74
C GLU A 4 15.14 -13.44 -5.78
N THR A 5 16.27 -12.86 -6.21
CA THR A 5 17.08 -12.01 -5.31
C THR A 5 16.44 -10.65 -5.03
N GLU A 6 15.64 -10.10 -5.97
CA GLU A 6 14.99 -8.79 -5.78
C GLU A 6 13.75 -8.89 -4.89
N ALA A 7 12.94 -9.94 -5.05
CA ALA A 7 11.81 -10.21 -4.17
C ALA A 7 12.26 -10.48 -2.73
N ALA A 8 13.30 -11.30 -2.55
CA ALA A 8 13.91 -11.55 -1.26
C ALA A 8 14.49 -10.26 -0.63
N ALA A 9 15.08 -9.37 -1.44
CA ALA A 9 15.57 -8.07 -0.96
C ALA A 9 14.44 -7.13 -0.52
N LYS A 10 13.33 -7.07 -1.24
CA LYS A 10 12.14 -6.26 -0.89
C LYS A 10 11.46 -6.78 0.37
N ASP A 11 11.27 -8.09 0.49
CA ASP A 11 10.72 -8.73 1.69
C ASP A 11 11.64 -8.49 2.91
N ARG A 12 12.96 -8.67 2.74
CA ARG A 12 13.95 -8.37 3.78
C ARG A 12 13.90 -6.90 4.21
N LEU A 13 13.71 -5.97 3.28
CA LEU A 13 13.55 -4.54 3.58
C LEU A 13 12.25 -4.26 4.35
N ALA A 14 11.13 -4.90 3.97
CA ALA A 14 9.85 -4.78 4.68
C ALA A 14 9.95 -5.32 6.13
N LYS A 15 10.56 -6.51 6.29
CA LYS A 15 10.84 -7.11 7.60
C LYS A 15 11.76 -6.24 8.45
N THR A 16 12.80 -5.65 7.85
CA THR A 16 13.70 -4.69 8.52
C THR A 16 12.96 -3.43 8.98
N ARG A 17 12.08 -2.87 8.14
CA ARG A 17 11.23 -1.71 8.49
C ARG A 17 10.31 -2.04 9.67
N LEU A 18 9.73 -3.25 9.69
CA LEU A 18 8.89 -3.73 10.78
C LEU A 18 9.69 -3.85 12.09
N ILE A 19 10.85 -4.50 12.08
CA ILE A 19 11.70 -4.63 13.29
C ILE A 19 12.07 -3.25 13.86
N ARG A 20 12.39 -2.28 12.99
CA ARG A 20 12.67 -0.89 13.40
C ARG A 20 11.48 -0.24 14.11
N LEU A 21 10.26 -0.45 13.61
CA LEU A 21 9.06 0.06 14.27
C LEU A 21 8.86 -0.59 15.64
N LEU A 22 9.00 -1.91 15.72
CA LEU A 22 8.82 -2.65 16.97
C LEU A 22 9.87 -2.24 18.02
N GLN A 23 11.06 -1.80 17.61
CA GLN A 23 12.07 -1.20 18.49
C GLN A 23 11.66 0.16 19.06
N PHE A 24 10.92 0.99 18.31
CA PHE A 24 10.36 2.22 18.87
C PHE A 24 9.31 1.94 19.96
N VAL A 25 8.53 0.85 19.81
CA VAL A 25 7.61 0.39 20.85
C VAL A 25 8.37 -0.06 22.10
N ALA A 26 9.48 -0.80 21.93
CA ALA A 26 10.34 -1.19 23.05
C ALA A 26 10.94 0.04 23.77
N MET A 27 11.36 1.08 23.04
CA MET A 27 11.81 2.36 23.62
C MET A 27 10.73 3.02 24.48
N ALA A 28 9.45 2.94 24.09
CA ALA A 28 8.35 3.50 24.87
C ALA A 28 8.22 2.81 26.25
N LYS A 29 8.50 1.51 26.34
CA LYS A 29 8.48 0.74 27.61
C LYS A 29 9.63 1.11 28.54
N SER A 30 10.85 1.25 28.01
CA SER A 30 12.05 1.58 28.81
C SER A 30 12.21 3.07 29.11
N GLY A 31 11.41 3.92 28.48
CA GLY A 31 11.54 5.37 28.44
C GLY A 31 12.22 5.83 27.17
N ILE A 32 11.53 6.64 26.36
CA ILE A 32 11.95 7.02 25.00
C ILE A 32 13.22 7.88 24.93
N SER A 33 13.62 8.45 26.08
CA SER A 33 14.91 9.13 26.27
C SER A 33 16.10 8.17 26.47
N LYS A 34 15.83 6.88 26.71
CA LYS A 34 16.80 5.79 26.85
C LYS A 34 16.87 4.96 25.56
N ARG A 35 17.80 4.01 25.50
CA ARG A 35 17.95 3.09 24.35
C ARG A 35 16.88 1.99 24.43
N GLY A 36 16.33 1.54 23.28
CA GLY A 36 15.27 0.52 23.25
C GLY A 36 15.73 -0.89 23.63
N GLN A 37 17.03 -1.14 23.48
CA GLN A 37 17.78 -2.24 24.08
C GLN A 37 19.01 -1.65 24.75
N HIS A 38 19.50 -2.29 25.79
CA HIS A 38 20.54 -1.74 26.67
C HIS A 38 20.16 -0.39 27.31
N PRO A 39 18.93 -0.21 27.84
CA PRO A 39 18.46 1.07 28.37
C PRO A 39 19.23 1.51 29.60
N LYS A 40 19.77 0.56 30.37
CA LYS A 40 20.48 0.82 31.62
C LYS A 40 22.00 0.70 31.46
N PRO A 41 22.77 1.80 31.61
CA PRO A 41 24.22 1.74 31.71
C PRO A 41 24.68 1.39 33.13
N HIS A 42 25.75 0.58 33.23
CA HIS A 42 26.55 0.42 34.45
C HIS A 42 27.57 1.53 34.60
N GLY A 43 28.09 2.02 33.48
CA GLY A 43 29.06 3.12 33.43
C GLY A 43 29.64 3.28 32.03
N VAL A 44 30.18 4.47 31.75
CA VAL A 44 31.04 4.71 30.59
C VAL A 44 32.43 5.04 31.10
N VAL A 45 33.38 4.14 30.85
CA VAL A 45 34.75 4.23 31.35
C VAL A 45 35.70 4.61 30.23
N ARG A 46 36.76 5.35 30.56
CA ARG A 46 37.89 5.60 29.67
C ARG A 46 38.79 4.39 29.66
N ALA A 47 39.37 4.07 28.53
CA ALA A 47 40.29 2.95 28.36
C ALA A 47 41.32 3.28 27.28
N SER A 48 42.35 2.45 27.16
CA SER A 48 43.20 2.39 25.98
C SER A 48 43.09 1.03 25.31
N PHE A 49 43.04 1.03 23.99
CA PHE A 49 43.03 -0.16 23.15
C PHE A 49 44.36 -0.23 22.39
N GLU A 50 45.17 -1.24 22.68
CA GLU A 50 46.50 -1.40 22.11
C GLU A 50 46.54 -2.60 21.17
N VAL A 51 46.73 -2.34 19.88
CA VAL A 51 46.96 -3.36 18.85
C VAL A 51 48.39 -3.86 18.98
N LEU A 52 48.54 -5.18 19.13
CA LEU A 52 49.82 -5.84 19.36
C LEU A 52 50.65 -5.90 18.06
N ASP A 53 51.97 -5.73 18.18
CA ASP A 53 52.89 -5.80 17.02
C ASP A 53 53.12 -7.25 16.54
N ASN A 54 53.30 -8.16 17.49
CA ASN A 54 53.60 -9.56 17.24
C ASN A 54 52.32 -10.41 17.08
N ILE A 55 51.51 -10.08 16.06
CA ILE A 55 50.34 -10.87 15.66
C ILE A 55 50.61 -11.54 14.30
N PRO A 56 50.08 -12.75 14.04
CA PRO A 56 50.32 -13.43 12.76
C PRO A 56 49.82 -12.60 11.56
N THR A 57 50.54 -12.64 10.44
CA THR A 57 50.28 -11.80 9.25
C THR A 57 48.82 -11.83 8.79
N ARG A 58 48.16 -12.99 8.86
CA ARG A 58 46.74 -13.13 8.46
C ARG A 58 45.76 -12.31 9.31
N TYR A 59 46.17 -11.80 10.47
CA TYR A 59 45.36 -10.93 11.33
C TYR A 59 45.71 -9.44 11.18
N LYS A 60 46.72 -9.08 10.38
CA LYS A 60 47.14 -7.69 10.15
C LYS A 60 46.23 -7.01 9.10
N VAL A 61 44.94 -6.86 9.41
CA VAL A 61 43.91 -6.33 8.50
C VAL A 61 43.15 -5.15 9.12
N GLY A 62 42.90 -4.10 8.33
CA GLY A 62 42.15 -2.91 8.75
C GLY A 62 42.78 -2.26 10.00
N LEU A 63 41.98 -2.11 11.06
CA LEU A 63 42.42 -1.62 12.38
C LEU A 63 43.67 -2.36 12.93
N PHE A 64 43.83 -3.65 12.64
CA PHE A 64 44.92 -4.46 13.16
C PHE A 64 46.16 -4.49 12.24
N ALA A 65 46.14 -3.75 11.12
CA ALA A 65 47.22 -3.77 10.13
C ALA A 65 48.56 -3.24 10.67
N LYS A 66 48.52 -2.32 11.64
CA LYS A 66 49.70 -1.75 12.28
C LYS A 66 49.52 -1.74 13.80
N PRO A 67 50.58 -2.01 14.58
CA PRO A 67 50.52 -1.79 16.02
C PRO A 67 50.23 -0.31 16.32
N GLY A 68 49.46 -0.07 17.37
CA GLY A 68 49.01 1.27 17.71
C GLY A 68 48.16 1.29 18.96
N ARG A 69 48.21 2.40 19.69
CA ARG A 69 47.41 2.63 20.88
C ARG A 69 46.35 3.69 20.60
N TYR A 70 45.11 3.37 20.88
CA TYR A 70 43.96 4.23 20.71
C TYR A 70 43.30 4.52 22.06
N ASP A 71 42.87 5.76 22.27
CA ASP A 71 41.97 6.07 23.36
C ASP A 71 40.61 5.42 23.10
N ALA A 72 39.92 4.99 24.16
CA ALA A 72 38.66 4.31 24.06
C ALA A 72 37.65 4.76 25.13
N LEU A 73 36.37 4.75 24.76
CA LEU A 73 35.23 4.90 25.65
C LEU A 73 34.45 3.59 25.65
N ILE A 74 34.30 2.97 26.81
CA ILE A 74 33.63 1.68 26.95
C ILE A 74 32.38 1.85 27.79
N ARG A 75 31.22 1.55 27.20
CA ARG A 75 29.93 1.51 27.88
C ARG A 75 29.58 0.08 28.27
N PHE A 76 29.49 -0.16 29.57
CA PHE A 76 28.90 -1.37 30.13
C PHE A 76 27.41 -1.15 30.41
N SER A 77 26.59 -2.17 30.17
CA SER A 77 25.13 -2.06 30.32
C SER A 77 24.45 -3.41 30.49
N ASN A 78 23.22 -3.41 31.01
CA ASN A 78 22.31 -4.55 30.85
C ASN A 78 21.85 -4.68 29.39
N GLY A 79 21.22 -5.80 29.03
CA GLY A 79 20.48 -6.01 27.79
C GLY A 79 19.09 -5.37 27.85
N PRO A 80 17.97 -6.12 27.85
CA PRO A 80 16.64 -5.52 27.96
C PRO A 80 16.27 -5.06 29.39
N GLN A 81 17.04 -5.46 30.40
CA GLN A 81 16.70 -5.25 31.81
C GLN A 81 16.76 -3.77 32.20
N THR A 82 15.88 -3.41 33.13
CA THR A 82 15.87 -2.06 33.73
C THR A 82 16.57 -1.99 35.07
N GLU A 83 16.95 -3.13 35.66
CA GLU A 83 17.63 -3.24 36.95
C GLU A 83 18.67 -4.37 36.94
N ASP A 84 19.73 -4.27 37.75
CA ASP A 84 20.85 -5.22 37.72
C ASP A 84 20.49 -6.57 38.36
N ARG A 85 19.52 -6.58 39.27
CA ARG A 85 19.01 -7.78 39.95
C ARG A 85 18.20 -8.70 39.03
N GLU A 86 17.78 -8.21 37.87
CA GLU A 86 17.08 -9.00 36.87
C GLU A 86 18.09 -9.83 36.09
N ALA A 87 17.83 -11.14 35.96
CA ALA A 87 18.70 -12.00 35.18
C ALA A 87 18.72 -11.62 33.69
N GLY A 88 19.88 -11.77 33.06
CA GLY A 88 20.07 -11.87 31.63
C GLY A 88 21.31 -11.14 31.10
N PRO A 89 21.36 -10.82 29.80
CA PRO A 89 22.61 -10.48 29.14
C PRO A 89 23.17 -9.12 29.53
N GLN A 90 24.49 -8.98 29.41
CA GLN A 90 25.28 -7.78 29.66
C GLN A 90 25.98 -7.34 28.37
N GLY A 91 26.01 -6.03 28.10
CA GLY A 91 26.64 -5.45 26.92
C GLY A 91 27.92 -4.68 27.25
N MET A 92 28.91 -4.75 26.35
CA MET A 92 30.14 -3.98 26.31
C MET A 92 30.26 -3.31 24.94
N ALA A 93 30.01 -2.01 24.87
CA ALA A 93 30.20 -1.23 23.64
C ALA A 93 31.49 -0.41 23.76
N ILE A 94 32.42 -0.60 22.83
CA ILE A 94 33.74 0.05 22.80
C ILE A 94 33.73 1.05 21.64
N LYS A 95 34.12 2.30 21.90
CA LYS A 95 34.37 3.31 20.87
C LYS A 95 35.83 3.74 20.94
N LEU A 96 36.60 3.45 19.91
CA LEU A 96 37.96 3.90 19.74
C LEU A 96 37.98 5.33 19.19
N ILE A 97 39.00 6.09 19.55
CA ILE A 97 39.20 7.49 19.15
C ILE A 97 40.58 7.62 18.50
N GLY A 98 40.65 8.40 17.42
CA GLY A 98 41.87 8.61 16.65
C GLY A 98 42.18 7.49 15.64
N VAL A 99 41.17 6.71 15.23
CA VAL A 99 41.32 5.68 14.20
C VAL A 99 41.25 6.34 12.81
N PRO A 100 42.36 6.45 12.06
CA PRO A 100 42.38 7.08 10.75
C PRO A 100 41.67 6.22 9.70
N GLY A 101 41.40 6.80 8.52
CA GLY A 101 40.76 6.13 7.39
C GLY A 101 39.26 6.39 7.30
N GLU A 102 38.71 6.21 6.10
CA GLU A 102 37.29 6.43 5.83
C GLU A 102 36.43 5.37 6.50
N LYS A 103 35.32 5.76 7.13
CA LYS A 103 34.36 4.86 7.77
C LYS A 103 33.25 4.48 6.80
N ILE A 104 32.71 3.27 6.96
CA ILE A 104 31.64 2.76 6.08
C ILE A 104 30.30 3.50 6.24
N LEU A 105 30.13 4.28 7.31
CA LEU A 105 28.92 5.06 7.53
C LEU A 105 29.07 6.42 6.83
N GLU A 106 28.44 6.60 5.67
CA GLU A 106 28.57 7.77 4.80
C GLU A 106 28.47 9.13 5.52
N ALA A 107 27.47 9.30 6.41
CA ALA A 107 27.28 10.53 7.17
C ALA A 107 28.41 10.85 8.18
N GLU A 108 29.25 9.88 8.49
CA GLU A 108 30.37 9.95 9.43
C GLU A 108 31.66 9.39 8.79
N ALA A 109 31.76 9.41 7.44
CA ALA A 109 32.85 8.77 6.71
C ALA A 109 34.23 9.36 7.10
N SER A 110 34.29 10.65 7.42
CA SER A 110 35.49 11.35 7.86
C SER A 110 35.74 11.29 9.38
N ALA A 111 34.86 10.61 10.15
CA ALA A 111 35.04 10.48 11.58
C ALA A 111 36.26 9.62 11.92
N THR A 112 36.97 10.00 12.98
CA THR A 112 38.16 9.29 13.46
C THR A 112 37.84 8.32 14.59
N THR A 113 36.62 7.77 14.65
CA THR A 113 36.18 6.83 15.69
C THR A 113 35.90 5.43 15.14
N HIS A 114 35.93 4.37 15.95
CA HIS A 114 35.62 3.01 15.50
C HIS A 114 34.94 2.21 16.61
N ASP A 115 33.83 1.56 16.31
CA ASP A 115 32.96 0.95 17.32
C ASP A 115 32.99 -0.59 17.27
N PHE A 116 33.09 -1.22 18.45
CA PHE A 116 32.80 -2.63 18.66
C PHE A 116 31.62 -2.78 19.60
N ILE A 117 30.65 -3.62 19.24
CA ILE A 117 29.46 -3.89 20.04
C ILE A 117 29.46 -5.35 20.45
N LEU A 118 29.67 -5.60 21.74
CA LEU A 118 29.80 -6.94 22.29
C LEU A 118 28.73 -7.19 23.36
N ILE A 119 28.35 -8.45 23.53
CA ILE A 119 27.42 -8.93 24.56
C ILE A 119 28.02 -10.18 25.20
N ASP A 120 27.72 -10.42 26.47
CA ASP A 120 28.36 -11.44 27.29
C ASP A 120 27.98 -12.90 26.93
N GLY A 121 27.48 -13.21 25.74
CA GLY A 121 27.22 -14.58 25.25
C GLY A 121 27.90 -14.87 23.91
N PRO A 122 28.29 -16.12 23.61
CA PRO A 122 29.13 -16.45 22.44
C PRO A 122 28.45 -16.27 21.09
N VAL A 123 27.13 -16.47 21.03
CA VAL A 123 26.31 -16.43 19.81
C VAL A 123 25.09 -15.53 19.97
N PHE A 124 24.46 -15.14 18.86
CA PHE A 124 23.23 -14.36 18.90
C PHE A 124 22.02 -15.29 19.09
N PHE A 125 21.04 -14.89 19.88
CA PHE A 125 19.91 -15.76 20.26
C PHE A 125 18.77 -15.83 19.24
N VAL A 126 18.87 -15.10 18.12
CA VAL A 126 17.87 -15.10 17.04
C VAL A 126 18.52 -15.58 15.75
N ARG A 127 17.92 -16.61 15.16
CA ARG A 127 18.44 -17.34 14.00
C ARG A 127 18.51 -16.52 12.71
N ASP A 128 17.43 -15.81 12.38
CA ASP A 128 17.34 -15.05 11.14
C ASP A 128 16.32 -13.92 11.24
N THR A 129 16.13 -13.18 10.14
CA THR A 129 15.19 -12.07 10.05
C THR A 129 13.74 -12.49 10.35
N ASP A 130 13.34 -13.71 9.99
CA ASP A 130 11.96 -14.19 10.12
C ASP A 130 11.64 -14.53 11.57
N TRP A 131 12.55 -15.23 12.22
CA TRP A 131 12.49 -15.48 13.65
C TRP A 131 12.56 -14.18 14.46
N TYR A 132 13.32 -13.19 13.99
CA TYR A 132 13.37 -11.85 14.60
C TYR A 132 12.01 -11.13 14.50
N VAL A 133 11.39 -11.13 13.33
CA VAL A 133 10.07 -10.54 13.12
C VAL A 133 9.01 -11.23 13.98
N ARG A 134 9.00 -12.57 14.01
CA ARG A 134 8.06 -13.35 14.84
C ARG A 134 8.20 -13.00 16.32
N LEU A 135 9.43 -12.97 16.83
CA LEU A 135 9.72 -12.59 18.21
C LEU A 135 9.17 -11.20 18.53
N PHE A 136 9.52 -10.21 17.72
CA PHE A 136 9.14 -8.83 18.02
C PHE A 136 7.64 -8.57 17.82
N LYS A 137 6.97 -9.26 16.88
CA LYS A 137 5.50 -9.21 16.75
C LYS A 137 4.82 -9.66 18.04
N GLU A 138 5.27 -10.77 18.62
CA GLU A 138 4.71 -11.25 19.87
C GLU A 138 5.06 -10.33 21.05
N LEU A 139 6.32 -9.87 21.15
CA LEU A 139 6.72 -8.93 22.19
C LEU A 139 5.89 -7.64 22.14
N VAL A 140 5.55 -7.13 20.96
CA VAL A 140 4.68 -5.95 20.86
C VAL A 140 3.24 -6.27 21.24
N ARG A 141 2.69 -7.40 20.77
CA ARG A 141 1.35 -7.85 21.15
C ARG A 141 1.19 -8.01 22.67
N ASN A 142 2.24 -8.50 23.33
CA ASN A 142 2.24 -8.80 24.77
C ASN A 142 2.93 -7.72 25.62
N PHE A 143 3.17 -6.51 25.07
CA PHE A 143 3.83 -5.39 25.77
C PHE A 143 5.16 -5.77 26.46
N GLY A 144 5.96 -6.60 25.80
CA GLY A 144 7.27 -7.08 26.24
C GLY A 144 7.17 -8.11 27.37
N GLY A 145 6.05 -8.83 27.48
CA GLY A 145 5.95 -10.05 28.28
C GLY A 145 6.76 -11.21 27.66
N LYS A 146 6.84 -12.34 28.37
CA LYS A 146 7.57 -13.52 27.88
C LYS A 146 6.96 -14.02 26.54
N PRO A 147 7.77 -14.24 25.49
CA PRO A 147 7.29 -14.61 24.15
C PRO A 147 7.03 -16.12 24.05
N LYS A 148 5.93 -16.60 24.65
CA LYS A 148 5.61 -18.03 24.78
C LYS A 148 5.31 -18.71 23.45
N GLU A 149 4.62 -18.02 22.53
CA GLU A 149 4.26 -18.60 21.23
C GLU A 149 5.49 -18.73 20.33
N TRP A 150 6.38 -17.74 20.35
CA TRP A 150 7.66 -17.77 19.67
C TRP A 150 8.57 -18.86 20.22
N LEU A 151 8.65 -19.01 21.55
CA LEU A 151 9.41 -20.09 22.19
C LEU A 151 8.85 -21.46 21.80
N ALA A 152 7.53 -21.66 21.83
CA ALA A 152 6.92 -22.92 21.42
C ALA A 152 7.14 -23.22 19.92
N ALA A 153 7.09 -22.19 19.07
CA ALA A 153 7.39 -22.34 17.65
C ALA A 153 8.88 -22.67 17.41
N LEU A 154 9.78 -22.03 18.15
CA LEU A 154 11.22 -22.27 18.09
C LEU A 154 11.56 -23.67 18.59
N GLU A 155 10.97 -24.11 19.70
CA GLU A 155 11.15 -25.46 20.25
C GLU A 155 10.73 -26.54 19.25
N LYS A 156 9.66 -26.29 18.49
CA LYS A 156 9.19 -27.20 17.45
C LYS A 156 10.07 -27.23 16.21
N ALA A 157 10.59 -26.08 15.78
CA ALA A 157 11.28 -25.94 14.49
C ALA A 157 12.81 -26.05 14.59
N HIS A 158 13.38 -25.53 15.68
CA HIS A 158 14.82 -25.43 15.97
C HIS A 158 15.07 -25.66 17.48
N PRO A 159 14.84 -26.88 17.99
CA PRO A 159 15.04 -27.18 19.41
C PRO A 159 16.47 -26.89 19.90
N GLU A 160 17.46 -26.93 19.01
CA GLU A 160 18.85 -26.57 19.31
C GLU A 160 19.02 -25.11 19.73
N ASP A 161 18.18 -24.20 19.23
CA ASP A 161 18.27 -22.76 19.50
C ASP A 161 17.65 -22.40 20.87
N ILE A 162 16.84 -23.27 21.49
CA ILE A 162 16.22 -23.03 22.80
C ILE A 162 17.27 -22.87 23.89
N TYR A 163 18.29 -23.71 23.91
CA TYR A 163 19.40 -23.61 24.86
C TYR A 163 20.11 -22.25 24.75
N VAL A 164 20.27 -21.72 23.53
CA VAL A 164 20.86 -20.39 23.30
C VAL A 164 20.00 -19.30 23.95
N VAL A 165 18.68 -19.37 23.80
CA VAL A 165 17.74 -18.42 24.39
C VAL A 165 17.74 -18.50 25.92
N GLU A 166 17.70 -19.69 26.50
CA GLU A 166 17.73 -19.90 27.96
C GLU A 166 19.05 -19.42 28.58
N ASN A 167 20.17 -19.71 27.93
CA ASN A 167 21.47 -19.22 28.32
C ASN A 167 21.52 -17.69 28.32
N TYR A 168 20.74 -17.00 27.48
CA TYR A 168 20.63 -15.54 27.56
C TYR A 168 19.81 -15.06 28.75
N HIS A 169 18.65 -15.67 29.02
CA HIS A 169 17.69 -15.15 30.01
C HIS A 169 18.09 -15.44 31.45
N ASN A 170 18.82 -16.53 31.72
CA ASN A 170 19.11 -17.00 33.07
C ASN A 170 20.46 -16.50 33.63
N ARG A 171 21.09 -15.50 33.00
CA ARG A 171 22.42 -15.01 33.38
C ARG A 171 22.39 -14.13 34.61
N ILE A 172 23.28 -14.44 35.54
CA ILE A 172 23.57 -13.60 36.70
C ILE A 172 25.08 -13.34 36.69
N VAL A 173 25.46 -12.09 36.84
CA VAL A 173 26.85 -11.63 36.74
C VAL A 173 27.23 -10.96 38.05
N ASP A 174 28.45 -11.16 38.55
CA ASP A 174 28.91 -10.50 39.78
C ASP A 174 29.65 -9.19 39.48
N SER A 175 30.33 -9.09 38.34
CA SER A 175 30.96 -7.86 37.86
C SER A 175 31.05 -7.87 36.33
N PRO A 176 30.67 -6.77 35.64
CA PRO A 176 30.88 -6.66 34.19
C PRO A 176 32.36 -6.71 33.80
N LEU A 177 33.27 -6.34 34.72
CA LEU A 177 34.73 -6.35 34.47
C LEU A 177 35.31 -7.78 34.47
N ALA A 178 34.56 -8.76 34.97
CA ALA A 178 35.02 -10.15 35.08
C ALA A 178 34.29 -11.10 34.11
N ARG A 179 33.63 -10.57 33.06
CA ARG A 179 32.90 -11.38 32.07
C ARG A 179 33.52 -11.29 30.69
N PRO A 180 33.59 -12.41 29.95
CA PRO A 180 33.88 -12.37 28.53
C PRO A 180 32.70 -11.78 27.73
N PHE A 181 33.01 -11.09 26.64
CA PHE A 181 32.04 -10.51 25.71
C PHE A 181 32.37 -10.89 24.26
N TRP A 182 31.35 -11.05 23.42
CA TRP A 182 31.48 -11.43 22.02
C TRP A 182 30.65 -10.52 21.11
N SER A 183 31.08 -10.38 19.86
CA SER A 183 30.33 -9.64 18.85
C SER A 183 29.07 -10.36 18.38
N GLN A 184 28.99 -11.68 18.61
CA GLN A 184 27.87 -12.61 18.34
C GLN A 184 27.52 -12.83 16.87
N VAL A 185 27.59 -11.77 16.08
CA VAL A 185 27.36 -11.75 14.64
C VAL A 185 28.68 -11.52 13.90
N PRO A 186 28.78 -11.97 12.64
CA PRO A 186 30.02 -11.90 11.86
C PRO A 186 30.29 -10.51 11.25
N TYR A 187 31.57 -10.24 11.00
CA TYR A 187 32.09 -9.05 10.33
C TYR A 187 33.00 -9.51 9.19
N ALA A 188 33.13 -8.73 8.12
CA ALA A 188 34.19 -8.97 7.14
C ALA A 188 35.55 -8.79 7.82
N PHE A 189 36.57 -9.46 7.28
CA PHE A 189 37.94 -9.30 7.69
C PHE A 189 38.84 -9.17 6.45
N GLY A 190 38.72 -8.03 5.77
CA GLY A 190 39.30 -7.77 4.46
C GLY A 190 38.30 -7.11 3.51
N ARG A 191 38.71 -6.91 2.25
CA ARG A 191 37.87 -6.29 1.20
C ARG A 191 37.31 -7.28 0.16
N ASP A 192 37.77 -8.52 0.17
CA ASP A 192 37.44 -9.53 -0.84
C ASP A 192 36.21 -10.38 -0.52
N ASP A 193 35.54 -10.11 0.62
CA ASP A 193 34.34 -10.80 1.11
C ASP A 193 34.48 -12.31 1.35
N THR A 194 35.68 -12.88 1.23
CA THR A 194 35.94 -14.33 1.39
C THR A 194 36.22 -14.76 2.82
N THR A 195 36.66 -13.82 3.65
CA THR A 195 37.03 -14.06 5.05
C THR A 195 36.17 -13.20 5.98
N ILE A 196 35.57 -13.86 6.98
CA ILE A 196 34.79 -13.21 8.03
C ILE A 196 35.42 -13.45 9.40
N CYS A 197 35.05 -12.62 10.37
CA CYS A 197 35.49 -12.74 11.74
C CYS A 197 34.40 -12.51 12.78
N ARG A 198 34.66 -12.97 14.01
CA ARG A 198 33.97 -12.56 15.23
C ARG A 198 34.98 -12.00 16.22
N TYR A 199 34.54 -11.01 17.00
CA TYR A 199 35.37 -10.39 18.03
C TYR A 199 35.01 -10.90 19.41
N GLN A 200 36.01 -10.99 20.28
CA GLN A 200 35.84 -11.37 21.67
C GLN A 200 36.73 -10.52 22.58
N ALA A 201 36.19 -10.06 23.71
CA ALA A 201 36.96 -9.45 24.79
C ALA A 201 36.94 -10.40 25.99
N VAL A 202 38.10 -10.91 26.40
CA VAL A 202 38.26 -11.87 27.50
C VAL A 202 38.87 -11.14 28.69
N PRO A 203 38.24 -11.16 29.87
CA PRO A 203 38.76 -10.46 31.04
C PRO A 203 40.05 -11.11 31.51
N ASP A 204 40.99 -10.30 31.97
CA ASP A 204 42.16 -10.79 32.68
C ASP A 204 41.73 -11.49 33.98
N PRO A 205 42.29 -12.67 34.32
CA PRO A 205 41.99 -13.37 35.57
C PRO A 205 42.19 -12.54 36.84
N GLN A 206 42.97 -11.45 36.77
CA GLN A 206 43.20 -10.52 37.86
C GLN A 206 42.06 -9.51 38.07
N ASN A 207 41.09 -9.39 37.15
CA ASN A 207 39.92 -8.53 37.37
C ASN A 207 39.10 -9.05 38.56
N MET A 208 38.57 -8.14 39.38
CA MET A 208 37.87 -8.54 40.60
C MET A 208 36.51 -9.19 40.26
N ALA A 209 36.30 -10.40 40.78
CA ALA A 209 35.14 -11.23 40.48
C ALA A 209 34.51 -11.88 41.73
N ALA A 210 34.67 -11.27 42.91
CA ALA A 210 34.11 -11.82 44.14
C ALA A 210 32.58 -11.96 44.01
N PRO A 211 32.00 -13.17 44.25
CA PRO A 211 30.57 -13.37 44.17
C PRO A 211 29.82 -12.38 45.09
N ILE A 212 28.77 -11.75 44.57
CA ILE A 212 27.94 -10.84 45.35
C ILE A 212 26.74 -11.65 45.86
N PRO A 213 26.61 -11.85 47.18
CA PRO A 213 25.47 -12.60 47.73
C PRO A 213 24.12 -11.98 47.31
N PRO A 214 23.07 -12.78 47.05
CA PRO A 214 21.78 -12.28 46.54
C PRO A 214 21.18 -11.12 47.32
N GLN A 215 21.33 -11.10 48.65
CA GLN A 215 20.84 -10.04 49.53
C GLN A 215 21.50 -8.66 49.31
N PHE A 216 22.68 -8.62 48.65
CA PHE A 216 23.41 -7.40 48.33
C PHE A 216 23.28 -6.98 46.85
N ARG A 217 22.53 -7.76 46.05
CA ARG A 217 22.25 -7.47 44.64
C ARG A 217 21.04 -6.54 44.51
N ASP A 218 21.20 -5.27 44.91
CA ASP A 218 20.16 -4.27 44.68
C ASP A 218 20.05 -3.85 43.21
N LYS A 219 19.17 -2.91 42.88
CA LYS A 219 18.95 -2.49 41.50
C LYS A 219 20.20 -2.01 40.74
N ASP A 220 21.29 -1.57 41.39
CA ASP A 220 22.50 -0.94 40.79
C ASP A 220 23.82 -1.66 41.17
N TYR A 221 23.77 -2.93 41.59
CA TYR A 221 24.96 -3.61 42.13
C TYR A 221 26.10 -3.81 41.12
N LEU A 222 25.82 -3.92 39.82
CA LEU A 222 26.86 -4.11 38.80
C LEU A 222 27.67 -2.83 38.60
N ARG A 223 27.01 -1.66 38.66
CA ARG A 223 27.69 -0.36 38.73
C ARG A 223 28.57 -0.28 39.97
N ARG A 224 28.05 -0.66 41.15
CA ARG A 224 28.84 -0.60 42.40
C ARG A 224 30.02 -1.56 42.40
N ALA A 225 29.91 -2.72 41.77
CA ALA A 225 31.04 -3.63 41.58
C ALA A 225 32.16 -2.96 40.77
N MET A 226 31.81 -2.25 39.68
CA MET A 226 32.77 -1.48 38.89
C MET A 226 33.38 -0.32 39.68
N VAL A 227 32.58 0.45 40.44
CA VAL A 227 33.06 1.53 41.32
C VAL A 227 34.00 0.98 42.39
N GLY A 228 33.65 -0.15 42.99
CA GLY A 228 34.47 -0.83 43.99
C GLY A 228 35.88 -1.15 43.48
N GLN A 229 36.01 -1.66 42.25
CA GLN A 229 37.31 -1.96 41.65
C GLN A 229 38.04 -0.70 41.15
N LEU A 230 37.40 0.08 40.26
CA LEU A 230 38.06 1.15 39.50
C LEU A 230 38.26 2.45 40.31
N THR A 231 37.36 2.73 41.26
CA THR A 231 37.37 3.96 42.06
C THR A 231 37.87 3.67 43.48
N THR A 232 37.18 2.82 44.23
CA THR A 232 37.45 2.63 45.66
C THR A 232 38.74 1.87 45.93
N ALA A 233 38.98 0.75 45.23
CA ALA A 233 40.22 -0.01 45.32
C ALA A 233 41.34 0.56 44.43
N ALA A 234 41.05 1.58 43.63
CA ALA A 234 41.97 2.22 42.68
C ALA A 234 42.74 1.21 41.80
N ARG A 235 42.07 0.14 41.38
CA ARG A 235 42.66 -0.96 40.61
C ARG A 235 42.20 -0.90 39.16
N SER A 236 43.12 -1.03 38.20
CA SER A 236 42.78 -1.15 36.78
C SER A 236 42.03 -2.46 36.48
N ALA A 237 41.41 -2.52 35.30
CA ALA A 237 40.90 -3.76 34.71
C ALA A 237 41.49 -3.92 33.30
N SER A 238 41.74 -5.16 32.88
CA SER A 238 42.24 -5.46 31.54
C SER A 238 41.42 -6.54 30.85
N PHE A 239 41.39 -6.49 29.52
CA PHE A 239 40.81 -7.52 28.67
C PHE A 239 41.75 -7.80 27.49
N ASP A 240 41.96 -9.08 27.20
CA ASP A 240 42.56 -9.49 25.94
C ASP A 240 41.49 -9.49 24.84
N PHE A 241 41.78 -8.84 23.72
CA PHE A 241 40.87 -8.74 22.58
C PHE A 241 41.30 -9.71 21.48
N PHE A 242 40.37 -10.59 21.11
CA PHE A 242 40.59 -11.69 20.19
C PHE A 242 39.78 -11.52 18.89
N VAL A 243 40.34 -12.05 17.82
CA VAL A 243 39.70 -12.23 16.52
C VAL A 243 39.63 -13.72 16.22
N GLN A 244 38.43 -14.22 16.00
CA GLN A 244 38.17 -15.57 15.50
C GLN A 244 37.85 -15.48 14.01
N LEU A 245 38.67 -16.13 13.15
CA LEU A 245 38.49 -16.09 11.69
C LEU A 245 37.74 -17.30 11.17
N LYS A 246 37.01 -17.11 10.08
CA LYS A 246 36.42 -18.16 9.26
C LYS A 246 36.61 -17.81 7.79
N THR A 247 37.36 -18.65 7.07
CA THR A 247 37.52 -18.56 5.62
C THR A 247 36.40 -19.34 4.93
N ASP A 248 36.16 -19.06 3.65
CA ASP A 248 35.20 -19.79 2.81
C ASP A 248 33.78 -19.80 3.36
N ALA A 249 33.36 -18.67 3.96
CA ALA A 249 32.05 -18.57 4.58
C ALA A 249 30.92 -18.58 3.55
N THR A 250 29.93 -19.47 3.74
CA THR A 250 28.71 -19.50 2.92
C THR A 250 27.68 -18.49 3.41
N PRO A 251 26.74 -18.04 2.56
CA PRO A 251 25.63 -17.17 2.99
C PRO A 251 24.86 -17.73 4.19
N GLU A 252 24.61 -19.04 4.25
CA GLU A 252 23.90 -19.68 5.35
C GLU A 252 24.67 -19.57 6.68
N GLY A 253 26.00 -19.72 6.62
CA GLY A 253 26.88 -19.59 7.79
C GLY A 253 27.05 -18.15 8.27
N ILE A 254 26.85 -17.17 7.39
CA ILE A 254 26.85 -15.73 7.71
C ILE A 254 25.51 -15.32 8.32
N ASP A 255 24.41 -15.80 7.75
CA ASP A 255 23.05 -15.37 8.08
C ASP A 255 22.46 -16.08 9.31
N ASN A 256 23.03 -17.21 9.76
CA ASN A 256 22.67 -17.87 11.01
C ASN A 256 23.69 -17.63 12.14
N PRO A 257 23.46 -16.67 13.04
CA PRO A 257 24.38 -16.34 14.12
C PRO A 257 24.16 -17.15 15.41
N THR A 258 23.26 -18.14 15.45
CA THR A 258 23.03 -18.98 16.65
C THR A 258 24.08 -20.09 16.81
N VAL A 259 24.92 -20.31 15.80
CA VAL A 259 25.91 -21.38 15.76
C VAL A 259 27.29 -20.86 16.20
N GLU A 260 27.91 -21.57 17.15
CA GLU A 260 29.29 -21.32 17.58
C GLU A 260 30.29 -21.77 16.51
N TRP A 261 31.42 -21.09 16.39
CA TRP A 261 32.49 -21.47 15.48
C TRP A 261 33.54 -22.29 16.22
N ASP A 262 34.00 -23.35 15.60
CA ASP A 262 35.05 -24.26 16.10
C ASP A 262 36.48 -23.81 15.73
N THR A 263 36.62 -22.65 15.10
CA THR A 263 37.91 -22.10 14.67
C THR A 263 38.67 -21.43 15.83
N PRO A 264 40.02 -21.40 15.81
CA PRO A 264 40.80 -20.81 16.89
C PRO A 264 40.68 -19.28 16.94
N SER A 265 40.59 -18.74 18.16
CA SER A 265 40.66 -17.31 18.44
C SER A 265 42.11 -16.84 18.62
N GLN A 266 42.49 -15.74 17.96
CA GLN A 266 43.82 -15.13 18.09
C GLN A 266 43.74 -13.83 18.87
N ARG A 267 44.61 -13.67 19.87
CA ARG A 267 44.77 -12.38 20.57
C ARG A 267 45.41 -11.38 19.63
N VAL A 268 44.76 -10.23 19.43
CA VAL A 268 45.24 -9.17 18.52
C VAL A 268 45.45 -7.82 19.21
N ALA A 269 44.79 -7.59 20.33
CA ALA A 269 44.90 -6.34 21.06
C ALA A 269 44.67 -6.54 22.57
N VAL A 270 45.04 -5.53 23.36
CA VAL A 270 44.79 -5.48 24.81
C VAL A 270 44.00 -4.20 25.13
N ILE A 271 42.94 -4.34 25.91
CA ILE A 271 42.16 -3.24 26.45
C ILE A 271 42.60 -3.02 27.89
N THR A 272 43.02 -1.81 28.22
CA THR A 272 43.33 -1.41 29.60
C THR A 272 42.38 -0.32 30.05
N ILE A 273 41.60 -0.60 31.10
CA ILE A 273 40.73 0.37 31.78
C ILE A 273 41.50 0.84 33.02
N PRO A 274 42.08 2.05 33.03
CA PRO A 274 42.76 2.56 34.21
C PRO A 274 41.79 2.78 35.37
N ALA A 275 42.34 2.77 36.60
CA ALA A 275 41.63 3.26 37.78
C ALA A 275 41.16 4.70 37.53
N GLN A 276 39.87 4.95 37.78
CA GLN A 276 39.24 6.23 37.47
C GLN A 276 37.92 6.36 38.22
N ASP A 277 37.57 7.60 38.54
CA ASP A 277 36.21 7.93 38.94
C ASP A 277 35.36 8.22 37.70
N PHE A 278 34.56 7.24 37.30
CA PHE A 278 33.63 7.35 36.17
C PHE A 278 32.19 7.67 36.59
N ASP A 279 31.87 7.62 37.89
CA ASP A 279 30.50 7.77 38.39
C ASP A 279 30.14 9.24 38.66
N ARG A 280 30.71 10.14 37.84
CA ARG A 280 30.51 11.57 37.92
C ARG A 280 29.37 12.03 37.01
N PRO A 281 28.56 13.04 37.41
CA PRO A 281 27.42 13.50 36.62
C PRO A 281 27.76 13.94 35.18
N ASP A 282 28.91 14.56 34.96
CA ASP A 282 29.40 15.00 33.65
C ASP A 282 29.70 13.80 32.74
N GLN A 283 30.41 12.79 33.27
CA GLN A 283 30.78 11.58 32.52
C GLN A 283 29.58 10.69 32.24
N ILE A 284 28.65 10.55 33.18
CA ILE A 284 27.38 9.84 32.97
C ILE A 284 26.56 10.48 31.85
N ARG A 285 26.43 11.81 31.87
CA ARG A 285 25.67 12.55 30.84
C ARG A 285 26.34 12.45 29.48
N PHE A 286 27.67 12.65 29.43
CA PHE A 286 28.45 12.49 28.21
C PHE A 286 28.27 11.09 27.63
N GLY A 287 28.49 10.07 28.46
CA GLY A 287 28.32 8.66 28.09
C GLY A 287 26.92 8.31 27.61
N GLU A 288 25.87 8.85 28.24
CA GLU A 288 24.52 8.59 27.77
C GLU A 288 24.19 9.25 26.46
N ASN A 289 24.80 10.39 26.12
CA ASN A 289 24.59 11.01 24.82
C ASN A 289 25.34 10.28 23.69
N LEU A 290 26.43 9.55 23.95
CA LEU A 290 27.16 8.83 22.90
C LEU A 290 26.29 7.83 22.10
N SER A 291 26.55 7.75 20.81
CA SER A 291 26.04 6.69 19.93
C SER A 291 27.12 5.63 19.75
N TYR A 292 26.71 4.37 19.79
CA TYR A 292 27.57 3.23 19.46
C TYR A 292 26.86 2.44 18.37
N THR A 293 27.51 2.09 17.27
CA THR A 293 26.91 1.29 16.19
C THR A 293 27.97 0.40 15.54
N PRO A 294 27.69 -0.89 15.26
CA PRO A 294 28.69 -1.77 14.64
C PRO A 294 29.07 -1.30 13.22
N TRP A 295 28.26 -0.41 12.63
CA TRP A 295 28.50 0.18 11.31
C TRP A 295 29.42 1.39 11.34
N HIS A 296 29.86 1.84 12.51
CA HIS A 296 30.92 2.84 12.61
C HIS A 296 32.27 2.12 12.61
N ALA A 297 32.64 1.60 11.45
CA ALA A 297 33.82 0.75 11.28
C ALA A 297 34.59 1.10 10.01
N LEU A 298 35.83 0.61 9.91
CA LEU A 298 36.62 0.62 8.68
C LEU A 298 36.03 -0.40 7.67
N PRO A 299 36.18 -0.18 6.35
CA PRO A 299 35.68 -1.09 5.32
C PRO A 299 36.09 -2.55 5.50
N GLU A 300 37.33 -2.78 5.96
CA GLU A 300 37.89 -4.10 6.18
C GLU A 300 37.21 -4.85 7.34
N HIS A 301 36.47 -4.14 8.19
CA HIS A 301 35.75 -4.64 9.36
C HIS A 301 34.23 -4.44 9.22
N ARG A 302 33.72 -4.32 7.99
CA ARG A 302 32.29 -4.07 7.73
C ARG A 302 31.42 -5.19 8.33
N PRO A 303 30.32 -4.88 9.05
CA PRO A 303 29.39 -5.91 9.49
C PRO A 303 28.82 -6.72 8.29
N VAL A 304 28.65 -8.04 8.45
CA VAL A 304 28.07 -8.92 7.41
C VAL A 304 26.86 -9.69 7.94
N GLY A 305 25.97 -10.09 7.04
CA GLY A 305 24.77 -10.88 7.35
C GLY A 305 23.53 -10.07 7.69
N GLN A 306 22.38 -10.72 7.55
CA GLN A 306 21.05 -10.10 7.66
C GLN A 306 20.79 -9.40 9.00
N ILE A 307 21.28 -9.96 10.11
CA ILE A 307 21.10 -9.36 11.44
C ILE A 307 21.87 -8.04 11.55
N ASN A 308 23.07 -7.96 10.96
CA ASN A 308 23.83 -6.72 10.95
C ASN A 308 23.16 -5.66 10.08
N GLU A 309 22.57 -6.02 8.94
CA GLU A 309 21.79 -5.09 8.11
C GLU A 309 20.59 -4.50 8.87
N ILE A 310 19.89 -5.33 9.65
CA ILE A 310 18.83 -4.85 10.55
C ILE A 310 19.41 -3.85 11.57
N ARG A 311 20.54 -4.20 12.22
CA ARG A 311 21.22 -3.33 13.18
C ARG A 311 21.61 -1.98 12.57
N ARG A 312 22.00 -1.92 11.28
CA ARG A 312 22.32 -0.66 10.58
C ARG A 312 21.19 0.35 10.71
N THR A 313 19.98 -0.10 10.36
CA THR A 313 18.80 0.76 10.30
C THR A 313 18.25 1.08 11.69
N VAL A 314 18.23 0.11 12.60
CA VAL A 314 17.70 0.25 13.96
C VAL A 314 18.57 1.20 14.80
N TYR A 315 19.89 1.04 14.76
CA TYR A 315 20.80 1.87 15.56
C TYR A 315 20.78 3.33 15.10
N ALA A 316 20.77 3.58 13.78
CA ALA A 316 20.67 4.93 13.23
C ALA A 316 19.34 5.61 13.64
N ALA A 317 18.23 4.86 13.54
CA ALA A 317 16.89 5.33 13.86
C ALA A 317 16.71 5.70 15.35
N THR A 318 17.05 4.77 16.23
CA THR A 318 16.90 4.93 17.67
C THR A 318 17.85 5.99 18.23
N SER A 319 19.06 6.11 17.68
CA SER A 319 19.98 7.19 18.02
C SER A 319 19.40 8.57 17.69
N ARG A 320 18.91 8.78 16.45
CA ARG A 320 18.33 10.08 16.03
C ARG A 320 17.16 10.49 16.92
N LEU A 321 16.22 9.57 17.18
CA LEU A 321 15.06 9.82 18.04
C LEU A 321 15.48 10.20 19.46
N ARG A 322 16.41 9.43 20.05
CA ARG A 322 16.90 9.68 21.40
C ARG A 322 17.60 11.04 21.53
N HIS A 323 18.43 11.41 20.56
CA HIS A 323 19.10 12.71 20.54
C HIS A 323 18.12 13.87 20.40
N PHE A 324 17.13 13.71 19.52
CA PHE A 324 16.06 14.69 19.35
C PHE A 324 15.30 14.92 20.66
N ILE A 325 14.84 13.84 21.31
CA ILE A 325 14.10 13.91 22.58
C ILE A 325 14.97 14.47 23.70
N ASN A 326 16.25 14.10 23.73
CA ASN A 326 17.19 14.59 24.74
C ASN A 326 17.69 16.01 24.45
N LEU A 327 17.33 16.62 23.31
CA LEU A 327 17.89 17.88 22.84
C LEU A 327 19.43 17.86 22.82
N ALA A 328 19.99 16.70 22.48
CA ALA A 328 21.43 16.46 22.43
C ALA A 328 21.90 16.50 20.97
N ARG A 329 23.02 17.18 20.70
CA ARG A 329 23.65 17.13 19.39
C ARG A 329 24.24 15.75 19.16
N ARG A 330 23.86 15.09 18.07
CA ARG A 330 24.52 13.85 17.63
C ARG A 330 25.85 14.21 16.97
N GLN A 331 26.95 13.87 17.63
CA GLN A 331 28.30 14.09 17.12
C GLN A 331 29.25 13.02 17.69
N GLU A 332 30.24 12.63 16.89
CA GLU A 332 31.29 11.72 17.35
C GLU A 332 32.27 12.44 18.28
N PRO A 333 32.78 11.77 19.33
CA PRO A 333 33.75 12.37 20.25
C PRO A 333 35.13 12.47 19.61
N THR A 334 35.82 13.57 19.86
CA THR A 334 37.24 13.76 19.50
C THR A 334 38.19 13.49 20.67
N SER A 335 37.65 13.24 21.87
CA SER A 335 38.42 12.95 23.09
C SER A 335 37.65 11.97 23.98
N ALA A 336 38.39 11.13 24.72
CA ALA A 336 37.83 10.26 25.75
C ALA A 336 37.49 11.03 27.06
N VAL A 337 37.84 12.31 27.15
CA VAL A 337 37.53 13.16 28.30
C VAL A 337 36.20 13.87 28.06
N ALA A 338 35.29 13.80 29.03
CA ALA A 338 34.02 14.51 28.96
C ALA A 338 34.26 16.04 28.91
N PRO A 339 33.57 16.78 28.01
CA PRO A 339 33.70 18.23 27.95
C PRO A 339 33.10 18.90 29.20
N PRO A 340 33.59 20.08 29.62
CA PRO A 340 33.03 20.84 30.74
C PRO A 340 31.53 21.10 30.55
N ASP A 341 30.75 21.00 31.63
CA ASP A 341 29.31 21.22 31.59
C ASP A 341 28.97 22.71 31.36
N PRO A 342 28.30 23.10 30.25
CA PRO A 342 27.94 24.49 30.04
C PRO A 342 26.75 24.96 30.90
N GLY A 343 26.36 24.22 31.96
CA GLY A 343 25.40 24.66 32.98
C GLY A 343 24.10 25.20 32.38
N ARG A 344 23.18 24.33 31.95
CA ARG A 344 21.84 24.75 31.49
C ARG A 344 20.74 24.35 32.48
N PRO A 345 20.31 25.24 33.39
CA PRO A 345 19.10 25.04 34.18
C PRO A 345 17.92 25.65 33.42
N LEU A 346 16.90 24.85 33.08
CA LEU A 346 15.45 25.22 33.00
C LEU A 346 14.56 24.25 32.19
N TRP A 347 15.09 23.26 31.47
CA TRP A 347 14.28 22.43 30.55
C TRP A 347 13.77 21.09 31.11
N ARG A 348 13.88 20.83 32.42
CA ARG A 348 13.42 19.56 33.02
C ARG A 348 11.90 19.35 32.88
N TRP A 349 11.11 20.41 32.99
CA TRP A 349 9.64 20.35 32.88
C TRP A 349 9.14 20.20 31.44
N ALA A 350 9.80 20.86 30.48
CA ALA A 350 9.55 20.66 29.05
C ALA A 350 9.86 19.22 28.61
N ARG A 351 10.98 18.64 29.08
CA ARG A 351 11.36 17.24 28.80
C ARG A 351 10.35 16.22 29.31
N LEU A 352 9.79 16.42 30.51
CA LEU A 352 8.78 15.53 31.09
C LEU A 352 7.43 15.64 30.38
N ALA A 353 7.00 16.86 30.02
CA ALA A 353 5.76 17.09 29.29
C ALA A 353 5.82 16.52 27.87
N THR A 354 6.92 16.71 27.14
CA THR A 354 7.10 16.15 25.78
C THR A 354 7.23 14.63 25.82
N ALA A 355 7.96 14.06 26.78
CA ALA A 355 8.08 12.61 26.92
C ALA A 355 6.74 11.95 27.31
N ALA A 356 5.96 12.55 28.22
CA ALA A 356 4.65 12.04 28.60
C ALA A 356 3.63 12.13 27.46
N ALA A 357 3.61 13.25 26.71
CA ALA A 357 2.74 13.40 25.55
C ALA A 357 3.09 12.41 24.42
N VAL A 358 4.38 12.17 24.17
CA VAL A 358 4.85 11.22 23.15
C VAL A 358 4.61 9.77 23.58
N VAL A 359 4.80 9.42 24.86
CA VAL A 359 4.50 8.08 25.38
C VAL A 359 2.99 7.80 25.39
N ALA A 360 2.15 8.77 25.75
CA ALA A 360 0.70 8.64 25.65
C ALA A 360 0.22 8.46 24.20
N ALA A 361 0.81 9.21 23.26
CA ALA A 361 0.56 9.05 21.82
C ALA A 361 1.07 7.70 21.28
N LEU A 362 2.17 7.15 21.82
CA LEU A 362 2.74 5.88 21.34
C LEU A 362 2.06 4.64 21.95
N VAL A 363 1.68 4.65 23.22
CA VAL A 363 1.13 3.47 23.93
C VAL A 363 -0.36 3.26 23.66
N VAL A 364 -1.14 4.35 23.60
CA VAL A 364 -2.60 4.29 23.32
C VAL A 364 -2.88 4.52 21.83
N GLY A 365 -2.03 5.28 21.15
CA GLY A 365 -2.20 5.61 19.75
C GLY A 365 -1.68 4.54 18.80
N VAL A 366 -0.52 3.91 19.01
CA VAL A 366 0.14 3.12 17.93
C VAL A 366 -0.67 1.94 17.39
N PRO A 367 -1.43 1.12 18.15
CA PRO A 367 -2.27 0.10 17.55
C PRO A 367 -3.44 0.70 16.72
N LYS A 368 -4.05 1.79 17.20
CA LYS A 368 -5.10 2.55 16.50
C LYS A 368 -4.57 3.32 15.29
N ILE A 369 -3.36 3.86 15.40
CA ILE A 369 -2.62 4.61 14.38
C ILE A 369 -2.04 3.63 13.35
N TRP A 370 -1.61 2.43 13.74
CA TRP A 370 -1.10 1.41 12.83
C TRP A 370 -2.17 0.91 11.86
N SER A 371 -3.37 0.60 12.34
CA SER A 371 -4.52 0.32 11.47
C SER A 371 -4.93 1.52 10.61
N MET A 372 -4.55 2.74 11.00
CA MET A 372 -4.82 3.97 10.25
C MET A 372 -3.71 4.30 9.23
N LEU A 373 -2.49 3.79 9.42
CA LEU A 373 -1.32 4.08 8.58
C LEU A 373 -0.90 2.91 7.67
N TYR A 374 -1.44 1.71 7.88
CA TYR A 374 -1.14 0.54 7.07
C TYR A 374 -2.32 0.21 6.16
N VAL A 375 -2.12 0.28 4.84
CA VAL A 375 -3.10 -0.16 3.85
C VAL A 375 -2.77 -1.57 3.41
N ALA A 376 -3.59 -2.54 3.83
CA ALA A 376 -3.41 -3.93 3.49
C ALA A 376 -3.80 -4.19 2.03
N VAL A 377 -2.81 -4.49 1.20
CA VAL A 377 -2.98 -4.83 -0.22
C VAL A 377 -2.35 -6.19 -0.55
N PRO A 378 -2.97 -6.99 -1.44
CA PRO A 378 -2.47 -8.32 -1.76
C PRO A 378 -1.09 -8.29 -2.41
N GLU A 379 -0.43 -9.44 -2.36
CA GLU A 379 0.76 -9.73 -3.15
C GLU A 379 0.41 -10.82 -4.15
N PHE A 380 0.93 -10.68 -5.36
CA PHE A 380 0.63 -11.57 -6.46
C PHE A 380 1.92 -12.16 -7.01
N PRO A 381 1.90 -13.42 -7.46
CA PRO A 381 3.02 -13.98 -8.21
C PRO A 381 3.34 -13.11 -9.44
N PRO A 382 4.62 -13.05 -9.87
CA PRO A 382 4.98 -12.41 -11.12
C PRO A 382 4.21 -12.99 -12.31
N VAL A 383 3.84 -12.14 -13.25
CA VAL A 383 3.22 -12.55 -14.52
C VAL A 383 4.32 -12.99 -15.47
N GLU A 384 4.20 -14.18 -16.04
CA GLU A 384 5.18 -14.73 -16.99
C GLU A 384 4.90 -14.27 -18.43
N LYS A 385 3.61 -14.17 -18.78
CA LYS A 385 3.14 -13.78 -20.12
C LYS A 385 1.87 -12.97 -20.01
N SER A 386 1.74 -11.90 -20.79
CA SER A 386 0.50 -11.12 -20.92
C SER A 386 -0.08 -11.24 -22.32
N VAL A 387 -1.39 -11.43 -22.41
CA VAL A 387 -2.14 -11.55 -23.67
C VAL A 387 -3.35 -10.63 -23.60
N TRP A 388 -3.39 -9.64 -24.49
CA TRP A 388 -4.61 -8.90 -24.78
C TRP A 388 -5.51 -9.73 -25.70
N LEU A 389 -6.73 -10.00 -25.27
CA LEU A 389 -7.68 -10.73 -26.10
C LEU A 389 -8.09 -9.86 -27.31
N ASP A 390 -8.31 -10.51 -28.45
CA ASP A 390 -8.82 -9.84 -29.64
C ASP A 390 -10.31 -9.53 -29.44
N GLN A 391 -10.63 -8.24 -29.42
CA GLN A 391 -11.97 -7.71 -29.21
C GLN A 391 -12.30 -6.60 -30.22
N ASN A 392 -11.69 -6.66 -31.40
CA ASN A 392 -11.94 -5.73 -32.51
C ASN A 392 -11.48 -4.28 -32.27
N TRP A 393 -10.52 -4.08 -31.37
CA TRP A 393 -9.79 -2.82 -31.21
C TRP A 393 -8.33 -2.97 -31.61
N LYS A 394 -7.85 -2.04 -32.45
CA LYS A 394 -6.42 -1.94 -32.79
C LYS A 394 -5.65 -1.29 -31.63
N PRO A 395 -4.35 -1.60 -31.45
CA PRO A 395 -3.53 -1.06 -30.36
C PRO A 395 -3.64 0.47 -30.13
N PRO A 396 -3.62 1.35 -31.15
CA PRO A 396 -3.70 2.80 -30.91
C PRO A 396 -5.05 3.25 -30.36
N ALA A 397 -6.16 2.66 -30.84
CA ALA A 397 -7.50 3.00 -30.40
C ALA A 397 -7.72 2.54 -28.96
N ARG A 398 -7.34 1.29 -28.69
CA ARG A 398 -7.29 0.68 -27.37
C ARG A 398 -6.51 1.55 -26.38
N GLU A 399 -5.30 1.99 -26.74
CA GLU A 399 -4.48 2.81 -25.85
C GLU A 399 -5.11 4.17 -25.56
N TRP A 400 -5.68 4.82 -26.58
CA TRP A 400 -6.43 6.07 -26.38
C TRP A 400 -7.59 5.87 -25.39
N TYR A 401 -8.39 4.81 -25.53
CA TYR A 401 -9.53 4.53 -24.64
C TYR A 401 -9.09 4.41 -23.18
N ARG A 402 -7.95 3.76 -22.92
CA ARG A 402 -7.43 3.50 -21.57
C ARG A 402 -7.02 4.76 -20.82
N HIS A 403 -6.59 5.78 -21.55
CA HIS A 403 -5.95 6.98 -20.99
C HIS A 403 -6.63 8.28 -21.38
N ALA A 404 -7.77 8.24 -22.08
CA ALA A 404 -8.47 9.45 -22.48
C ALA A 404 -9.12 10.14 -21.27
N ASN A 405 -8.80 11.42 -21.12
CA ASN A 405 -9.30 12.28 -20.05
C ASN A 405 -10.82 12.46 -20.14
N GLN A 406 -11.51 12.27 -19.02
CA GLN A 406 -12.97 12.44 -18.91
C GLN A 406 -13.35 13.67 -18.09
N GLY A 407 -12.36 14.42 -17.59
CA GLY A 407 -12.54 15.58 -16.72
C GLY A 407 -12.34 15.27 -15.25
N GLY A 408 -12.03 14.01 -14.90
CA GLY A 408 -11.91 13.55 -13.52
C GLY A 408 -10.71 14.14 -12.78
N GLN A 409 -10.92 14.58 -11.53
CA GLN A 409 -9.89 15.03 -10.61
C GLN A 409 -9.80 14.06 -9.41
N PHE A 410 -9.07 12.97 -9.62
CA PHE A 410 -8.86 11.88 -8.69
C PHE A 410 -7.80 12.23 -7.60
N PRO A 411 -7.90 11.68 -6.37
CA PRO A 411 -9.07 10.99 -5.81
C PRO A 411 -10.25 11.95 -5.65
N PRO A 412 -11.49 11.51 -5.99
CA PRO A 412 -12.68 12.36 -5.93
C PRO A 412 -12.83 12.95 -4.52
N MET A 413 -13.39 14.16 -4.44
CA MET A 413 -13.58 14.94 -3.22
C MET A 413 -12.29 15.48 -2.57
N ILE A 414 -11.15 14.77 -2.66
CA ILE A 414 -9.86 15.25 -2.12
C ILE A 414 -9.19 16.18 -3.13
N ASN A 415 -9.22 15.81 -4.43
CA ASN A 415 -8.62 16.49 -5.58
C ASN A 415 -7.10 16.72 -5.36
N VAL A 416 -6.27 15.78 -5.80
CA VAL A 416 -4.80 15.88 -5.76
C VAL A 416 -4.26 16.08 -7.18
N PRO A 417 -3.35 17.03 -7.44
CA PRO A 417 -2.75 17.19 -8.77
C PRO A 417 -1.95 15.97 -9.22
N TYR A 418 -1.86 15.74 -10.52
CA TYR A 418 -1.00 14.72 -11.11
C TYR A 418 0.44 14.86 -10.60
N ASP A 419 0.97 16.08 -10.62
CA ASP A 419 2.31 16.43 -10.17
C ASP A 419 2.55 16.02 -8.70
N TRP A 420 1.51 16.10 -7.86
CA TRP A 420 1.57 15.61 -6.47
C TRP A 420 1.52 14.09 -6.41
N PHE A 421 0.60 13.46 -7.15
CA PHE A 421 0.43 12.01 -7.16
C PHE A 421 1.75 11.28 -7.49
N ILE A 422 2.51 11.79 -8.46
CA ILE A 422 3.82 11.23 -8.83
C ILE A 422 4.96 11.58 -7.85
N ALA A 423 4.81 12.65 -7.07
CA ALA A 423 5.81 13.09 -6.07
C ALA A 423 5.60 12.45 -4.69
N LEU A 424 4.36 12.02 -4.39
CA LEU A 424 3.99 11.35 -3.15
C LEU A 424 4.66 9.98 -3.04
N GLU A 425 4.98 9.61 -1.81
CA GLU A 425 5.54 8.29 -1.51
C GLU A 425 4.46 7.29 -1.11
N GLN A 426 4.77 6.01 -1.11
CA GLN A 426 3.90 4.96 -0.59
C GLN A 426 3.57 5.21 0.91
N PRO A 427 2.43 4.74 1.41
CA PRO A 427 1.95 5.01 2.77
C PRO A 427 2.71 4.20 3.84
N TYR A 428 4.01 3.99 3.68
CA TYR A 428 4.84 3.32 4.67
C TYR A 428 5.51 4.33 5.57
N LEU A 429 5.43 4.10 6.89
CA LEU A 429 6.19 4.86 7.86
C LEU A 429 7.67 4.46 7.78
N THR A 430 8.47 5.25 7.04
CA THR A 430 9.90 4.97 6.90
C THR A 430 10.78 6.20 7.11
N LEU A 431 11.97 6.01 7.68
CA LEU A 431 12.97 7.08 7.86
C LEU A 431 13.76 7.42 6.58
N GLY A 432 13.35 6.87 5.43
CA GLY A 432 13.98 7.08 4.12
C GLY A 432 12.91 7.09 3.02
N ASP A 433 13.32 6.91 1.76
CA ASP A 433 12.36 6.80 0.67
C ASP A 433 11.48 5.55 0.84
N SER A 434 10.16 5.74 0.84
CA SER A 434 9.19 4.66 0.92
C SER A 434 8.80 4.07 -0.44
N GLY A 435 9.37 4.58 -1.54
CA GLY A 435 8.98 4.25 -2.91
C GLY A 435 7.89 5.20 -3.40
N ALA A 436 7.80 5.44 -4.72
CA ALA A 436 6.79 6.32 -5.28
C ALA A 436 5.38 5.71 -5.14
N LEU A 437 4.39 6.53 -4.78
CA LEU A 437 2.99 6.13 -4.75
C LEU A 437 2.51 5.70 -6.15
N ALA A 438 2.99 6.40 -7.18
CA ALA A 438 2.69 6.13 -8.58
C ALA A 438 3.47 4.95 -9.18
N ASP A 439 4.23 4.20 -8.37
CA ASP A 439 4.92 2.99 -8.82
C ASP A 439 3.91 1.97 -9.36
N GLN A 440 4.09 1.52 -10.61
CA GLN A 440 3.11 0.66 -11.26
C GLN A 440 2.99 -0.71 -10.59
N ALA A 441 4.08 -1.26 -10.03
CA ALA A 441 4.03 -2.52 -9.30
C ALA A 441 3.27 -2.37 -7.96
N TYR A 442 3.35 -1.19 -7.32
CA TYR A 442 2.52 -0.86 -6.17
C TYR A 442 1.04 -0.69 -6.55
N LEU A 443 0.75 0.07 -7.60
CA LEU A 443 -0.62 0.29 -8.09
C LEU A 443 -1.27 -1.01 -8.59
N ASP A 444 -0.47 -1.93 -9.14
CA ASP A 444 -0.91 -3.27 -9.56
C ASP A 444 -1.58 -4.05 -8.41
N ARG A 445 -1.13 -3.84 -7.17
CA ARG A 445 -1.69 -4.50 -5.99
C ARG A 445 -3.12 -4.06 -5.67
N PHE A 446 -3.54 -2.89 -6.14
CA PHE A 446 -4.93 -2.41 -6.07
C PHE A 446 -5.78 -2.90 -7.24
N GLY A 447 -5.22 -3.76 -8.11
CA GLY A 447 -5.93 -4.35 -9.24
C GLY A 447 -5.74 -3.63 -10.57
N PHE A 448 -5.06 -2.48 -10.61
CA PHE A 448 -4.77 -1.78 -11.86
C PHE A 448 -3.79 -2.58 -12.72
N ILE A 449 -3.85 -2.39 -14.03
CA ILE A 449 -2.99 -3.12 -14.98
C ILE A 449 -1.82 -2.21 -15.35
N PRO A 450 -0.56 -2.61 -15.11
CA PRO A 450 0.60 -1.85 -15.58
C PRO A 450 0.56 -1.63 -17.09
N SER A 451 0.93 -0.43 -17.54
CA SER A 451 1.05 -0.09 -18.95
C SER A 451 2.27 -0.79 -19.58
N SER A 452 2.07 -1.34 -20.78
CA SER A 452 3.10 -2.02 -21.58
C SER A 452 3.46 -1.21 -22.83
N THR A 453 4.71 -1.33 -23.29
CA THR A 453 5.16 -0.73 -24.56
C THR A 453 4.69 -1.58 -25.75
N GLU A 454 3.44 -1.43 -26.18
CA GLU A 454 3.07 -1.91 -27.51
C GLU A 454 3.65 -0.93 -28.56
N GLU A 455 4.32 -1.45 -29.60
CA GLU A 455 4.78 -0.62 -30.73
C GLU A 455 3.56 0.06 -31.40
N GLY A 456 3.61 1.39 -31.55
CA GLY A 456 2.50 2.19 -32.09
C GLY A 456 1.45 2.63 -31.06
N ALA A 457 1.70 2.44 -29.76
CA ALA A 457 0.90 3.00 -28.68
C ALA A 457 0.77 4.53 -28.80
N TYR A 458 -0.42 5.05 -28.47
CA TYR A 458 -0.71 6.48 -28.42
C TYR A 458 0.29 7.18 -27.50
N ASP A 459 0.77 8.34 -27.93
CA ASP A 459 1.76 9.10 -27.19
C ASP A 459 1.16 9.67 -25.89
N TRP A 460 1.46 9.01 -24.77
CA TRP A 460 1.11 9.43 -23.41
C TRP A 460 1.69 10.80 -23.02
N ARG A 461 2.58 11.40 -23.83
CA ARG A 461 3.16 12.76 -23.65
C ARG A 461 2.17 13.92 -23.84
N HIS A 462 0.86 13.65 -23.87
CA HIS A 462 -0.17 14.70 -23.92
C HIS A 462 -0.37 15.42 -22.57
N CYS A 463 0.15 14.91 -21.43
CA CYS A 463 0.48 15.81 -20.34
C CYS A 463 1.77 16.55 -20.77
N LYS A 464 1.64 17.66 -21.52
CA LYS A 464 2.82 18.45 -21.94
C LYS A 464 3.74 18.68 -20.73
N GLU A 465 4.96 18.18 -20.82
CA GLU A 465 5.98 18.39 -19.79
C GLU A 465 6.31 19.89 -19.68
N PRO A 466 6.75 20.36 -18.48
CA PRO A 466 7.29 21.70 -18.35
C PRO A 466 8.44 21.89 -19.36
N LYS A 467 8.49 23.05 -20.03
CA LYS A 467 9.54 23.37 -21.03
C LYS A 467 10.97 23.33 -20.47
N THR A 468 11.13 23.29 -19.15
CA THR A 468 12.40 23.23 -18.41
C THR A 468 12.76 21.83 -17.90
N GLY A 469 11.99 20.79 -18.26
CA GLY A 469 12.21 19.40 -17.80
C GLY A 469 13.47 18.71 -18.33
N ALA A 470 14.19 19.31 -19.28
CA ALA A 470 15.35 18.71 -19.96
C ALA A 470 16.60 18.57 -19.06
N ASP A 471 16.72 19.37 -17.99
CA ASP A 471 17.96 19.45 -17.18
C ASP A 471 17.87 18.74 -15.82
N TYR A 472 16.84 17.94 -15.58
CA TYR A 472 16.68 17.25 -14.29
C TYR A 472 17.44 15.93 -14.24
N THR A 473 18.58 15.91 -13.54
CA THR A 473 19.25 14.68 -13.08
C THR A 473 18.48 14.01 -11.93
N SER A 474 17.20 13.70 -12.13
CA SER A 474 16.58 12.60 -11.41
C SER A 474 16.97 11.35 -12.18
N GLY A 475 17.82 10.49 -11.61
CA GLY A 475 18.48 9.38 -12.32
C GLY A 475 17.56 8.57 -13.27
N PRO A 476 18.12 7.79 -14.21
CA PRO A 476 17.42 7.25 -15.39
C PRO A 476 16.08 6.55 -15.10
N ALA A 477 15.98 5.95 -13.93
CA ALA A 477 14.79 5.29 -13.43
C ALA A 477 13.61 6.29 -13.28
N THR A 478 13.86 7.48 -12.72
CA THR A 478 12.85 8.54 -12.44
C THR A 478 12.17 9.15 -13.64
N GLN A 479 12.85 9.15 -14.79
CA GLN A 479 12.28 9.65 -16.04
C GLN A 479 11.44 8.56 -16.72
N ALA A 480 11.91 7.30 -16.75
CA ALA A 480 11.21 6.21 -17.44
C ALA A 480 9.78 5.92 -16.95
N TRP A 481 9.45 6.20 -15.68
CA TRP A 481 8.12 5.96 -15.09
C TRP A 481 7.19 7.18 -14.99
N ARG A 482 7.70 8.42 -15.11
CA ARG A 482 6.88 9.66 -15.14
C ARG A 482 5.92 9.76 -16.34
N HIS A 483 5.93 8.71 -17.13
CA HIS A 483 5.48 8.63 -18.49
C HIS A 483 4.51 7.48 -18.71
N ARG A 484 4.24 6.64 -17.70
CA ARG A 484 3.45 5.42 -17.88
C ARG A 484 2.47 5.25 -16.72
N LEU A 485 1.32 5.88 -16.86
CA LEU A 485 0.19 5.67 -15.99
C LEU A 485 -0.39 4.26 -16.23
N PRO A 486 -0.84 3.52 -15.19
CA PRO A 486 -1.51 2.23 -15.39
C PRO A 486 -2.80 2.38 -16.21
N VAL A 487 -3.27 1.29 -16.83
CA VAL A 487 -4.55 1.25 -17.53
C VAL A 487 -5.66 1.78 -16.61
N GLY A 488 -6.44 2.74 -17.12
CA GLY A 488 -7.51 3.38 -16.36
C GLY A 488 -7.11 4.70 -15.71
N PHE A 489 -5.84 5.08 -15.67
CA PHE A 489 -5.42 6.41 -15.21
C PHE A 489 -5.26 7.37 -16.39
N THR A 490 -5.59 8.64 -16.17
CA THR A 490 -5.45 9.71 -17.16
C THR A 490 -4.84 10.95 -16.50
N CYS A 491 -4.23 11.81 -17.30
CA CYS A 491 -3.86 13.17 -16.91
C CYS A 491 -4.60 14.19 -17.78
N SER A 492 -4.81 15.40 -17.28
CA SER A 492 -5.29 16.52 -18.11
C SER A 492 -4.14 17.35 -18.68
N ASP A 493 -4.39 18.06 -19.78
CA ASP A 493 -3.45 19.04 -20.33
C ASP A 493 -3.46 20.29 -19.42
N ARG A 494 -2.31 20.69 -18.87
CA ARG A 494 -2.21 21.80 -17.92
C ARG A 494 -2.52 23.18 -18.51
N GLU A 495 -2.41 23.35 -19.83
CA GLU A 495 -2.68 24.61 -20.52
C GLU A 495 -4.15 24.68 -20.94
N ALA A 496 -4.69 23.58 -21.47
CA ALA A 496 -6.04 23.52 -22.02
C ALA A 496 -7.12 23.15 -20.98
N ASP A 497 -6.80 22.28 -20.02
CA ASP A 497 -7.70 21.74 -19.00
C ASP A 497 -6.96 21.55 -17.66
N PRO A 498 -6.47 22.62 -17.02
CA PRO A 498 -5.75 22.49 -15.76
C PRO A 498 -6.64 21.92 -14.66
N MET A 499 -6.01 21.31 -13.66
CA MET A 499 -6.72 20.97 -12.44
C MET A 499 -7.27 22.23 -11.76
N LEU A 500 -8.53 22.18 -11.34
CA LEU A 500 -9.19 23.32 -10.71
C LEU A 500 -9.29 23.15 -9.19
N LEU A 501 -9.14 24.26 -8.48
CA LEU A 501 -9.57 24.40 -7.09
C LEU A 501 -11.11 24.38 -7.03
N PRO A 502 -11.73 24.15 -5.86
CA PRO A 502 -13.19 24.27 -5.74
C PRO A 502 -13.72 25.67 -6.11
N ASP A 503 -12.86 26.68 -6.00
CA ASP A 503 -13.13 28.05 -6.45
C ASP A 503 -12.83 28.26 -7.96
N GLY A 504 -12.73 27.19 -8.73
CA GLY A 504 -12.55 27.18 -10.19
C GLY A 504 -11.26 27.78 -10.71
N ARG A 505 -10.34 28.24 -9.85
CA ARG A 505 -9.02 28.70 -10.28
C ARG A 505 -8.10 27.51 -10.55
N PRO A 506 -7.16 27.61 -11.52
CA PRO A 506 -6.16 26.58 -11.71
C PRO A 506 -5.28 26.36 -10.48
N TRP A 507 -5.00 25.09 -10.16
CA TRP A 507 -3.91 24.72 -9.26
C TRP A 507 -2.57 25.14 -9.86
N ARG A 508 -1.68 25.72 -9.05
CA ARG A 508 -0.38 26.23 -9.51
C ARG A 508 0.78 25.66 -8.71
N ASN A 509 1.88 25.39 -9.41
CA ASN A 509 3.17 25.06 -8.80
C ASN A 509 3.72 26.27 -8.04
N ALA A 510 4.10 26.08 -6.78
CA ALA A 510 4.54 27.15 -5.89
C ALA A 510 5.91 27.75 -6.28
N ALA A 511 6.71 27.05 -7.08
CA ALA A 511 7.99 27.53 -7.58
C ALA A 511 7.84 28.22 -8.94
N THR A 512 7.16 27.57 -9.89
CA THR A 512 7.10 28.07 -11.28
C THR A 512 5.88 28.95 -11.58
N GLY A 513 4.83 28.88 -10.75
CA GLY A 513 3.54 29.52 -11.01
C GLY A 513 2.72 28.88 -12.14
N GLU A 514 3.26 27.86 -12.81
CA GLU A 514 2.57 27.14 -13.88
C GLU A 514 1.37 26.36 -13.35
N ALA A 515 0.35 26.19 -14.19
CA ALA A 515 -0.79 25.36 -13.85
C ALA A 515 -0.39 23.88 -13.77
N MET A 516 -1.03 23.12 -12.89
CA MET A 516 -0.83 21.68 -12.74
C MET A 516 -1.89 20.86 -13.49
N SER A 517 -1.51 19.65 -13.91
CA SER A 517 -2.42 18.69 -14.52
C SER A 517 -3.29 18.02 -13.46
N ALA A 518 -4.55 17.73 -13.80
CA ALA A 518 -5.38 16.81 -13.03
C ALA A 518 -4.93 15.38 -13.31
N ILE A 519 -4.99 14.50 -12.31
CA ILE A 519 -5.01 13.05 -12.50
C ILE A 519 -6.48 12.62 -12.43
N GLY A 520 -6.91 11.71 -13.30
CA GLY A 520 -8.26 11.16 -13.29
C GLY A 520 -8.26 9.65 -13.45
N LEU A 521 -9.43 9.04 -13.25
CA LEU A 521 -9.70 7.68 -13.70
C LEU A 521 -10.57 7.72 -14.96
N SER A 522 -10.21 6.92 -15.96
CA SER A 522 -11.02 6.68 -17.15
C SER A 522 -11.93 5.46 -16.92
N CYS A 523 -12.87 5.23 -17.84
CA CYS A 523 -13.76 4.08 -17.85
C CYS A 523 -12.98 2.75 -17.74
N ALA A 524 -11.77 2.69 -18.30
CA ALA A 524 -10.94 1.49 -18.26
C ALA A 524 -10.50 1.08 -16.84
N ALA A 525 -10.52 1.98 -15.85
CA ALA A 525 -10.23 1.63 -14.46
C ALA A 525 -11.25 0.64 -13.85
N CYS A 526 -12.49 0.67 -14.35
CA CYS A 526 -13.58 -0.21 -13.93
C CYS A 526 -13.95 -1.24 -15.01
N HIS A 527 -13.77 -0.88 -16.28
CA HIS A 527 -14.21 -1.65 -17.44
C HIS A 527 -13.07 -2.24 -18.25
N THR A 528 -11.95 -2.59 -17.61
CA THR A 528 -10.90 -3.40 -18.23
C THR A 528 -10.51 -4.52 -17.29
N GLY A 529 -10.92 -5.74 -17.65
CA GLY A 529 -10.78 -6.93 -16.84
C GLY A 529 -9.42 -7.59 -16.98
N ARG A 530 -9.06 -8.37 -15.97
CA ARG A 530 -7.82 -9.14 -15.93
C ARG A 530 -8.03 -10.49 -15.25
N LEU A 531 -7.61 -11.55 -15.92
CA LEU A 531 -7.52 -12.91 -15.38
C LEU A 531 -6.07 -13.40 -15.43
N THR A 532 -5.71 -14.41 -14.64
CA THR A 532 -4.43 -15.12 -14.73
C THR A 532 -4.69 -16.63 -14.68
N PHE A 533 -4.00 -17.39 -15.51
CA PHE A 533 -4.07 -18.84 -15.50
C PHE A 533 -2.67 -19.39 -15.80
N LYS A 534 -2.11 -20.17 -14.86
CA LYS A 534 -0.78 -20.81 -15.02
C LYS A 534 0.30 -19.81 -15.48
N GLY A 535 0.41 -18.68 -14.78
CA GLY A 535 1.41 -17.63 -15.08
C GLY A 535 1.09 -16.73 -16.28
N THR A 536 0.06 -17.06 -17.08
CA THR A 536 -0.38 -16.24 -18.22
C THR A 536 -1.54 -15.33 -17.82
N GLN A 537 -1.36 -14.02 -17.99
CA GLN A 537 -2.37 -13.01 -17.77
C GLN A 537 -3.18 -12.77 -19.04
N LEU A 538 -4.50 -12.77 -18.92
CA LEU A 538 -5.47 -12.41 -19.96
C LEU A 538 -6.06 -11.05 -19.65
N LEU A 539 -6.01 -10.14 -20.61
CA LEU A 539 -6.48 -8.76 -20.48
C LEU A 539 -7.68 -8.54 -21.41
N ILE A 540 -8.77 -8.00 -20.84
CA ILE A 540 -10.11 -7.97 -21.46
C ILE A 540 -10.62 -6.53 -21.49
N ASP A 541 -10.58 -5.90 -22.67
CA ASP A 541 -11.15 -4.57 -22.89
C ASP A 541 -12.69 -4.64 -22.71
N GLY A 542 -13.28 -3.69 -21.99
CA GLY A 542 -14.71 -3.68 -21.66
C GLY A 542 -15.20 -4.78 -20.70
N GLY A 543 -14.29 -5.57 -20.13
CA GLY A 543 -14.57 -6.57 -19.08
C GLY A 543 -14.64 -5.96 -17.68
N SER A 544 -14.92 -6.76 -16.67
CA SER A 544 -15.03 -6.32 -15.27
C SER A 544 -13.64 -6.25 -14.62
N ALA A 545 -13.20 -5.04 -14.24
CA ALA A 545 -11.94 -4.87 -13.51
C ALA A 545 -12.04 -5.45 -12.09
N MET A 546 -10.92 -5.94 -11.57
CA MET A 546 -10.79 -6.33 -10.15
C MET A 546 -9.99 -5.27 -9.39
N THR A 547 -10.40 -4.01 -9.52
CA THR A 547 -9.75 -2.85 -8.87
C THR A 547 -10.41 -2.49 -7.53
N ASP A 548 -9.61 -2.02 -6.57
CA ASP A 548 -10.05 -1.51 -5.27
C ASP A 548 -9.69 -0.03 -5.13
N ILE A 549 -10.60 0.83 -5.57
CA ILE A 549 -10.45 2.29 -5.56
C ILE A 549 -10.49 2.84 -4.13
N VAL A 550 -11.22 2.20 -3.22
CA VAL A 550 -11.32 2.64 -1.82
C VAL A 550 -9.98 2.48 -1.12
N LYS A 551 -9.31 1.34 -1.26
CA LYS A 551 -7.96 1.15 -0.71
C LYS A 551 -6.95 2.10 -1.36
N LEU A 552 -7.06 2.40 -2.65
CA LEU A 552 -6.19 3.39 -3.29
C LEU A 552 -6.38 4.79 -2.67
N ASN A 553 -7.64 5.20 -2.46
CA ASN A 553 -7.95 6.46 -1.78
C ASN A 553 -7.42 6.50 -0.35
N GLN A 554 -7.52 5.38 0.39
CA GLN A 554 -6.91 5.23 1.71
C GLN A 554 -5.38 5.40 1.64
N ALA A 555 -4.72 4.77 0.67
CA ALA A 555 -3.27 4.88 0.48
C ALA A 555 -2.83 6.32 0.17
N ILE A 556 -3.57 7.04 -0.68
CA ILE A 556 -3.32 8.46 -0.97
C ILE A 556 -3.53 9.30 0.30
N GLY A 557 -4.64 9.09 1.03
CA GLY A 557 -4.93 9.82 2.26
C GLY A 557 -3.86 9.63 3.34
N VAL A 558 -3.37 8.40 3.53
CA VAL A 558 -2.26 8.10 4.45
C VAL A 558 -0.95 8.70 3.95
N SER A 559 -0.68 8.66 2.65
CA SER A 559 0.51 9.27 2.07
C SER A 559 0.54 10.79 2.28
N LEU A 560 -0.60 11.47 2.09
CA LEU A 560 -0.76 12.89 2.38
C LEU A 560 -0.56 13.18 3.87
N PHE A 561 -1.16 12.38 4.76
CA PHE A 561 -0.96 12.52 6.21
C PHE A 561 0.51 12.41 6.59
N LEU A 562 1.21 11.37 6.13
CA LEU A 562 2.62 11.16 6.44
C LEU A 562 3.49 12.30 5.87
N THR A 563 3.16 12.81 4.68
CA THR A 563 3.88 13.93 4.06
C THR A 563 3.63 15.25 4.81
N HIS A 564 2.42 15.46 5.33
CA HIS A 564 2.10 16.62 6.17
C HIS A 564 2.78 16.55 7.56
N TRP A 565 2.89 15.33 8.12
CA TRP A 565 3.40 15.11 9.48
C TRP A 565 4.92 14.96 9.58
N ASP A 566 5.58 14.29 8.64
CA ASP A 566 7.03 14.04 8.65
C ASP A 566 7.79 15.12 7.85
N PRO A 567 8.57 16.01 8.50
CA PRO A 567 9.32 17.06 7.82
C PRO A 567 10.31 16.52 6.78
N LEU A 568 10.93 15.36 7.02
CA LEU A 568 11.88 14.79 6.06
C LEU A 568 11.18 14.25 4.81
N ARG A 569 9.95 13.75 4.98
CA ARG A 569 9.11 13.32 3.86
C ARG A 569 8.57 14.53 3.10
N PHE A 570 8.17 15.59 3.81
CA PHE A 570 7.83 16.87 3.19
C PHE A 570 9.01 17.42 2.38
N ASP A 571 10.23 17.39 2.90
CA ASP A 571 11.42 17.86 2.18
C ASP A 571 11.65 17.11 0.88
N ARG A 572 11.51 15.77 0.88
CA ARG A 572 11.61 14.97 -0.35
C ARG A 572 10.46 15.25 -1.31
N PHE A 573 9.24 15.40 -0.80
CA PHE A 573 8.08 15.78 -1.60
C PHE A 573 8.26 17.16 -2.26
N ALA A 574 8.67 18.16 -1.49
CA ALA A 574 8.98 19.51 -1.95
C ALA A 574 10.13 19.49 -2.96
N LEU A 575 11.19 18.72 -2.71
CA LEU A 575 12.30 18.57 -3.64
C LEU A 575 11.84 17.95 -4.98
N ARG A 576 11.00 16.91 -4.94
CA ARG A 576 10.47 16.26 -6.17
C ARG A 576 9.53 17.18 -6.96
N LEU A 577 8.79 18.06 -6.29
CA LEU A 577 7.75 18.89 -6.89
C LEU A 577 8.21 20.30 -7.29
N LEU A 578 9.05 20.94 -6.48
CA LEU A 578 9.52 22.31 -6.66
C LEU A 578 10.93 22.38 -7.28
N GLY A 579 11.72 21.31 -7.18
CA GLY A 579 13.11 21.28 -7.62
C GLY A 579 14.11 21.70 -6.53
N ALA A 580 15.41 21.56 -6.84
CA ALA A 580 16.50 21.85 -5.88
C ALA A 580 16.66 23.35 -5.62
N ASP A 581 16.33 24.20 -6.59
CA ASP A 581 16.48 25.66 -6.53
C ASP A 581 15.28 26.37 -5.86
N ALA A 582 14.32 25.61 -5.33
CA ALA A 582 13.13 26.18 -4.70
C ALA A 582 13.48 26.94 -3.41
N ASN A 583 13.13 28.23 -3.38
CA ASN A 583 13.35 29.11 -2.23
C ASN A 583 12.35 28.83 -1.08
N ASP A 584 12.59 29.46 0.07
CA ASP A 584 11.79 29.29 1.28
C ASP A 584 10.32 29.72 1.09
N ASP A 585 10.06 30.74 0.26
CA ASP A 585 8.70 31.21 -0.04
C ASP A 585 7.90 30.16 -0.81
N SER A 586 8.48 29.55 -1.84
CA SER A 586 7.87 28.46 -2.60
C SER A 586 7.62 27.22 -1.73
N ARG A 587 8.54 26.91 -0.82
CA ARG A 587 8.36 25.82 0.17
C ARG A 587 7.22 26.13 1.14
N ALA A 588 7.14 27.36 1.64
CA ALA A 588 6.06 27.80 2.54
C ALA A 588 4.69 27.78 1.82
N ALA A 589 4.63 28.24 0.58
CA ALA A 589 3.42 28.18 -0.24
C ALA A 589 2.98 26.74 -0.51
N LEU A 590 3.91 25.82 -0.82
CA LEU A 590 3.58 24.39 -0.95
C LEU A 590 3.07 23.79 0.37
N ARG A 591 3.66 24.19 1.51
CA ARG A 591 3.19 23.76 2.83
C ARG A 591 1.76 24.21 3.08
N ALA A 592 1.42 25.46 2.75
CA ALA A 592 0.06 25.98 2.86
C ALA A 592 -0.94 25.22 1.96
N GLN A 593 -0.54 24.87 0.73
CA GLN A 593 -1.36 24.02 -0.15
C GLN A 593 -1.61 22.63 0.50
N LEU A 594 -0.57 22.02 1.08
CA LEU A 594 -0.68 20.72 1.75
C LEU A 594 -1.59 20.76 2.97
N ASP A 595 -1.50 21.84 3.76
CA ASP A 595 -2.36 22.05 4.92
C ASP A 595 -3.84 22.19 4.52
N ALA A 596 -4.12 22.88 3.41
CA ALA A 596 -5.48 23.01 2.87
C ALA A 596 -6.05 21.66 2.38
N VAL A 597 -5.27 20.88 1.63
CA VAL A 597 -5.67 19.53 1.17
C VAL A 597 -5.93 18.62 2.36
N TYR A 598 -5.01 18.60 3.33
CA TYR A 598 -5.17 17.77 4.53
C TYR A 598 -6.37 18.22 5.38
N GLY A 599 -6.66 19.53 5.45
CA GLY A 599 -7.90 20.06 6.02
C GLY A 599 -9.14 19.44 5.39
N ARG A 600 -9.19 19.35 4.06
CA ARG A 600 -10.30 18.72 3.32
C ARG A 600 -10.38 17.21 3.59
N VAL A 601 -9.26 16.50 3.59
CA VAL A 601 -9.20 15.07 3.94
C VAL A 601 -9.82 14.82 5.31
N ARG A 602 -9.54 15.67 6.32
CA ARG A 602 -10.14 15.56 7.65
C ARG A 602 -11.64 15.84 7.65
N ALA A 603 -12.10 16.83 6.88
CA ALA A 603 -13.53 17.14 6.77
C ALA A 603 -14.31 15.97 6.14
N LEU A 604 -13.79 15.39 5.06
CA LEU A 604 -14.37 14.20 4.42
C LEU A 604 -14.34 13.00 5.36
N GLY A 605 -13.23 12.76 6.05
CA GLY A 605 -13.13 11.68 7.03
C GLY A 605 -14.14 11.81 8.19
N ALA A 606 -14.53 13.04 8.55
CA ALA A 606 -15.58 13.27 9.53
C ALA A 606 -16.99 12.92 8.98
N LEU A 607 -17.27 13.25 7.71
CA LEU A 607 -18.51 12.86 7.03
C LEU A 607 -18.60 11.35 6.89
N ASP A 608 -17.54 10.69 6.42
CA ASP A 608 -17.46 9.24 6.31
C ASP A 608 -17.71 8.56 7.65
N LYS A 609 -17.05 9.03 8.73
CA LYS A 609 -17.23 8.48 10.07
C LYS A 609 -18.67 8.60 10.56
N LYS A 610 -19.38 9.67 10.18
CA LYS A 610 -20.78 9.91 10.55
C LYS A 610 -21.72 8.88 9.89
N VAL A 611 -21.46 8.51 8.64
CA VAL A 611 -22.33 7.60 7.87
C VAL A 611 -21.89 6.14 7.90
N LYS A 612 -20.64 5.85 8.31
CA LYS A 612 -20.05 4.50 8.34
C LYS A 612 -20.90 3.43 9.05
N PRO A 613 -21.58 3.67 10.19
CA PRO A 613 -22.40 2.65 10.84
C PRO A 613 -23.57 2.13 9.99
N GLN A 614 -23.96 2.89 8.97
CA GLN A 614 -25.04 2.57 8.04
C GLN A 614 -24.49 2.02 6.72
N GLY A 615 -23.16 1.92 6.58
CA GLY A 615 -22.49 1.67 5.32
C GLY A 615 -22.04 0.22 5.12
N VAL A 616 -22.10 -0.24 3.88
CA VAL A 616 -21.56 -1.50 3.38
C VAL A 616 -20.25 -1.21 2.68
N GLU A 617 -19.20 -1.94 3.05
CA GLU A 617 -17.85 -1.74 2.53
C GLU A 617 -17.78 -2.08 1.04
N GLU A 618 -17.24 -1.15 0.24
CA GLU A 618 -16.82 -1.38 -1.14
C GLU A 618 -15.54 -2.23 -1.16
N GLY A 619 -15.14 -2.78 -2.30
CA GLY A 619 -13.92 -3.56 -2.37
C GLY A 619 -13.55 -3.94 -3.79
N PHE A 620 -12.63 -4.89 -3.92
CA PHE A 620 -12.18 -5.40 -5.22
C PHE A 620 -13.34 -5.70 -6.18
N GLY A 621 -13.35 -5.03 -7.33
CA GLY A 621 -14.31 -5.23 -8.43
C GLY A 621 -15.69 -4.60 -8.25
N ARG A 622 -15.91 -3.82 -7.17
CA ARG A 622 -17.22 -3.25 -6.87
C ARG A 622 -17.16 -1.87 -6.23
N LEU A 623 -18.09 -1.01 -6.64
CA LEU A 623 -18.24 0.35 -6.09
C LEU A 623 -19.72 0.75 -6.04
N ASP A 624 -20.08 1.63 -5.12
CA ASP A 624 -21.41 2.24 -5.00
C ASP A 624 -21.46 3.54 -5.81
N ALA A 625 -21.60 3.40 -7.12
CA ALA A 625 -21.41 4.50 -8.07
C ALA A 625 -22.42 5.62 -7.82
N LEU A 626 -23.66 5.24 -7.54
CA LEU A 626 -24.76 6.17 -7.32
C LEU A 626 -24.51 7.04 -6.09
N ASN A 627 -24.17 6.42 -4.95
CA ASN A 627 -23.91 7.17 -3.73
C ASN A 627 -22.69 8.07 -3.87
N ARG A 628 -21.63 7.60 -4.53
CA ARG A 628 -20.43 8.40 -4.83
C ARG A 628 -20.72 9.60 -5.73
N ILE A 629 -21.46 9.42 -6.83
CA ILE A 629 -21.86 10.52 -7.72
C ILE A 629 -22.67 11.55 -6.95
N GLY A 630 -23.69 11.12 -6.19
CA GLY A 630 -24.51 12.05 -5.43
C GLY A 630 -23.77 12.73 -4.29
N ASN A 631 -22.80 12.07 -3.64
CA ASN A 631 -21.95 12.72 -2.64
C ASN A 631 -21.05 13.77 -3.31
N GLN A 632 -20.43 13.46 -4.45
CA GLN A 632 -19.63 14.44 -5.18
C GLN A 632 -20.47 15.65 -5.60
N VAL A 633 -21.57 15.43 -6.33
CA VAL A 633 -22.38 16.49 -6.94
C VAL A 633 -23.19 17.26 -5.89
N PHE A 634 -23.95 16.57 -5.04
CA PHE A 634 -24.93 17.22 -4.16
C PHE A 634 -24.42 17.46 -2.75
N SER A 635 -23.27 16.91 -2.36
CA SER A 635 -22.68 17.20 -1.05
C SER A 635 -21.44 18.07 -1.15
N ILE A 636 -20.47 17.69 -1.98
CA ILE A 636 -19.18 18.38 -2.06
C ILE A 636 -19.25 19.59 -3.00
N ASP A 637 -19.66 19.40 -4.25
CA ASP A 637 -19.70 20.47 -5.26
C ASP A 637 -20.80 21.51 -4.96
N LEU A 638 -21.91 21.07 -4.34
CA LEU A 638 -23.00 21.94 -3.89
C LEU A 638 -22.75 22.58 -2.51
N ASP A 639 -21.67 22.19 -1.81
CA ASP A 639 -21.37 22.59 -0.42
C ASP A 639 -22.56 22.35 0.55
N GLN A 640 -23.12 21.14 0.48
CA GLN A 640 -24.24 20.68 1.31
C GLN A 640 -23.86 19.37 2.02
N PRO A 641 -23.06 19.41 3.11
CA PRO A 641 -22.61 18.22 3.84
C PRO A 641 -23.77 17.36 4.39
N GLY A 642 -24.98 17.91 4.49
CA GLY A 642 -26.19 17.19 4.87
C GLY A 642 -26.67 16.14 3.84
N ASN A 643 -26.22 16.23 2.58
CA ASN A 643 -26.53 15.28 1.51
C ASN A 643 -25.54 14.09 1.46
N TYR A 644 -24.51 14.08 2.31
CA TYR A 644 -23.52 13.01 2.34
C TYR A 644 -24.14 11.73 2.92
N VAL A 645 -24.10 10.64 2.15
CA VAL A 645 -24.63 9.32 2.57
C VAL A 645 -23.55 8.26 2.50
N GLY A 646 -23.67 7.23 3.34
CA GLY A 646 -22.77 6.08 3.30
C GLY A 646 -23.05 5.17 2.11
N SER A 647 -22.05 4.41 1.67
CA SER A 647 -22.22 3.33 0.70
C SER A 647 -23.26 2.33 1.21
N SER A 648 -24.31 2.04 0.46
CA SER A 648 -25.41 1.16 0.89
C SER A 648 -25.51 -0.11 0.05
N ALA A 649 -25.11 -0.04 -1.23
CA ALA A 649 -25.23 -1.17 -2.16
C ALA A 649 -24.16 -1.13 -3.26
N PRO A 650 -22.89 -1.49 -2.97
CA PRO A 650 -21.86 -1.52 -3.99
C PRO A 650 -22.13 -2.60 -5.05
N VAL A 651 -22.06 -2.21 -6.31
CA VAL A 651 -22.31 -3.07 -7.47
C VAL A 651 -21.01 -3.48 -8.15
N HIS A 652 -21.02 -4.68 -8.74
CA HIS A 652 -19.90 -5.22 -9.52
C HIS A 652 -19.81 -4.52 -10.89
N TYR A 653 -18.61 -4.19 -11.37
CA TYR A 653 -18.47 -3.47 -12.64
C TYR A 653 -19.09 -4.24 -13.81
N PRO A 654 -20.10 -3.68 -14.51
CA PRO A 654 -20.72 -4.37 -15.63
C PRO A 654 -19.78 -4.38 -16.84
N ARG A 655 -19.80 -5.46 -17.62
CA ARG A 655 -19.19 -5.47 -18.96
C ARG A 655 -19.90 -4.52 -19.92
N ILE A 656 -19.17 -3.93 -20.87
CA ILE A 656 -19.68 -2.79 -21.65
C ILE A 656 -19.77 -2.98 -23.17
N TRP A 657 -19.27 -4.08 -23.74
CA TRP A 657 -19.22 -4.29 -25.20
C TRP A 657 -20.56 -4.20 -25.94
N ASP A 658 -21.70 -4.40 -25.27
CA ASP A 658 -23.04 -4.24 -25.87
C ASP A 658 -23.80 -3.01 -25.38
N THR A 659 -23.28 -2.34 -24.35
CA THR A 659 -24.03 -1.34 -23.58
C THR A 659 -24.53 -0.15 -24.39
N PRO A 660 -23.82 0.36 -25.42
CA PRO A 660 -24.33 1.45 -26.24
C PRO A 660 -25.64 1.13 -26.95
N TRP A 661 -25.90 -0.15 -27.22
CA TRP A 661 -27.09 -0.61 -27.95
C TRP A 661 -28.28 -0.93 -27.05
N PHE A 662 -28.15 -0.77 -25.73
CA PHE A 662 -29.28 -0.96 -24.82
C PHE A 662 -30.13 0.31 -24.78
N PRO A 663 -31.47 0.21 -24.77
CA PRO A 663 -32.32 1.37 -24.59
C PRO A 663 -32.12 2.01 -23.20
N TRP A 664 -31.84 1.17 -22.20
CA TRP A 664 -31.61 1.57 -20.81
C TRP A 664 -30.38 0.86 -20.25
N ALA A 665 -29.41 1.65 -19.75
CA ALA A 665 -28.15 1.17 -19.19
C ALA A 665 -28.22 1.00 -17.66
N GLN A 666 -27.10 0.60 -17.03
CA GLN A 666 -26.98 0.21 -15.60
C GLN A 666 -27.80 -1.03 -15.21
N TYR A 667 -27.46 -1.73 -14.12
CA TYR A 667 -28.13 -2.98 -13.75
C TYR A 667 -29.64 -2.84 -13.60
N SER A 668 -30.09 -1.71 -13.05
CA SER A 668 -31.50 -1.32 -12.86
C SER A 668 -32.21 -0.85 -14.13
N ALA A 669 -31.51 -0.83 -15.27
CA ALA A 669 -32.03 -0.27 -16.51
C ALA A 669 -32.55 1.18 -16.31
N SER A 670 -31.80 2.02 -15.60
CA SER A 670 -32.29 3.30 -15.05
C SER A 670 -32.09 4.52 -15.96
N ILE A 671 -31.15 4.49 -16.90
CA ILE A 671 -30.76 5.68 -17.69
C ILE A 671 -30.69 5.39 -19.19
N GLY A 672 -31.38 6.21 -19.97
CA GLY A 672 -31.55 6.00 -21.40
C GLY A 672 -30.50 6.69 -22.27
N GLN A 673 -30.15 7.94 -21.98
CA GLN A 673 -29.30 8.76 -22.83
C GLN A 673 -27.79 8.58 -22.50
N PRO A 674 -26.92 8.23 -23.47
CA PRO A 674 -25.51 7.92 -23.23
C PRO A 674 -24.67 9.11 -22.73
N MET A 675 -24.90 10.34 -23.21
CA MET A 675 -24.07 11.48 -22.79
C MET A 675 -24.34 11.88 -21.35
N VAL A 676 -25.60 11.94 -20.92
CA VAL A 676 -25.92 12.17 -19.50
C VAL A 676 -25.46 11.00 -18.62
N ARG A 677 -25.55 9.75 -19.10
CA ARG A 677 -24.98 8.59 -18.38
C ARG A 677 -23.46 8.75 -18.18
N ASN A 678 -22.72 8.89 -19.27
CA ASN A 678 -21.26 8.93 -19.26
C ASN A 678 -20.75 10.16 -18.51
N ALA A 679 -21.40 11.32 -18.66
CA ALA A 679 -21.06 12.54 -17.92
C ALA A 679 -21.34 12.39 -16.42
N GLY A 680 -22.46 11.77 -16.03
CA GLY A 680 -22.76 11.48 -14.63
C GLY A 680 -21.74 10.54 -13.99
N GLU A 681 -21.30 9.51 -14.71
CA GLU A 681 -20.23 8.60 -14.28
C GLU A 681 -18.88 9.34 -14.14
N ALA A 682 -18.54 10.24 -15.07
CA ALA A 682 -17.34 11.07 -15.00
C ALA A 682 -17.33 11.96 -13.74
N LEU A 683 -18.48 12.56 -13.37
CA LEU A 683 -18.62 13.29 -12.10
C LEU A 683 -18.35 12.37 -10.89
N GLY A 684 -18.84 11.13 -10.91
CA GLY A 684 -18.56 10.13 -9.87
C GLY A 684 -17.08 9.76 -9.71
N THR A 685 -16.29 9.92 -10.78
CA THR A 685 -14.83 9.75 -10.78
C THR A 685 -14.05 11.04 -10.50
N GLY A 686 -14.75 12.11 -10.09
CA GLY A 686 -14.16 13.36 -9.62
C GLY A 686 -14.16 14.50 -10.63
N ALA A 687 -14.90 14.40 -11.75
CA ALA A 687 -15.14 15.59 -12.55
C ALA A 687 -16.00 16.57 -11.74
N SER A 688 -15.69 17.86 -11.82
CA SER A 688 -16.31 18.88 -10.98
C SER A 688 -17.42 19.58 -11.75
N ILE A 689 -18.43 20.05 -11.02
CA ILE A 689 -19.47 20.93 -11.56
C ILE A 689 -19.69 22.14 -10.65
N ALA A 690 -19.85 23.32 -11.24
CA ALA A 690 -20.06 24.57 -10.51
C ALA A 690 -21.56 24.88 -10.35
N PHE A 691 -22.03 25.09 -9.11
CA PHE A 691 -23.43 25.40 -8.78
C PHE A 691 -23.74 26.89 -8.54
N ALA A 692 -22.87 27.80 -9.00
CA ALA A 692 -22.85 29.22 -8.67
C ALA A 692 -22.62 29.47 -7.17
N GLY A 693 -21.73 30.41 -6.87
CA GLY A 693 -20.98 30.46 -5.61
C GLY A 693 -21.79 30.13 -4.34
N ALA A 694 -21.34 29.13 -3.58
CA ALA A 694 -21.66 29.01 -2.17
C ALA A 694 -20.49 28.28 -1.44
N ALA A 695 -20.08 28.64 -0.22
CA ALA A 695 -20.71 29.53 0.77
C ALA A 695 -19.85 30.76 1.20
N GLN A 696 -20.48 31.62 2.04
CA GLN A 696 -20.11 32.94 2.60
C GLN A 696 -18.67 33.16 3.12
N ALA A 697 -17.83 32.13 3.12
CA ALA A 697 -16.46 32.15 3.66
C ALA A 697 -15.36 32.10 2.58
N SER A 698 -15.67 32.03 1.29
CA SER A 698 -14.68 32.03 0.20
C SER A 698 -15.08 33.01 -0.92
N PRO A 699 -14.14 33.78 -1.50
CA PRO A 699 -14.46 34.82 -2.47
C PRO A 699 -15.13 34.28 -3.74
N SER A 700 -16.08 35.07 -4.24
CA SER A 700 -17.03 34.79 -5.32
C SER A 700 -16.37 34.28 -6.61
N LEU A 701 -16.90 33.16 -7.11
CA LEU A 701 -16.54 32.57 -8.39
C LEU A 701 -17.35 33.19 -9.55
N THR A 702 -16.70 33.50 -10.67
CA THR A 702 -17.27 34.14 -11.87
C THR A 702 -17.69 33.15 -12.98
N ALA A 703 -17.62 31.83 -12.75
CA ALA A 703 -17.98 30.82 -13.76
C ALA A 703 -19.51 30.66 -13.86
N PRO A 704 -20.09 30.51 -15.08
CA PRO A 704 -21.51 30.24 -15.24
C PRO A 704 -21.96 28.97 -14.52
N LEU A 705 -23.20 28.98 -14.03
CA LEU A 705 -23.87 27.83 -13.42
C LEU A 705 -23.80 26.60 -14.34
N TYR A 706 -23.51 25.43 -13.76
CA TYR A 706 -23.30 24.13 -14.43
C TYR A 706 -22.04 24.02 -15.29
N THR A 707 -21.11 24.97 -15.21
CA THR A 707 -19.78 24.79 -15.80
C THR A 707 -19.12 23.57 -15.17
N SER A 708 -18.58 22.67 -16.00
CA SER A 708 -18.00 21.41 -15.55
C SER A 708 -16.69 21.11 -16.26
N THR A 709 -15.84 20.31 -15.62
CA THR A 709 -14.61 19.76 -16.22
C THR A 709 -14.86 18.55 -17.12
N VAL A 710 -16.10 18.04 -17.19
CA VAL A 710 -16.46 16.87 -18.01
C VAL A 710 -16.05 17.05 -19.48
N GLN A 711 -15.34 16.07 -20.01
CA GLN A 711 -14.85 16.06 -21.39
C GLN A 711 -15.84 15.38 -22.35
N VAL A 712 -16.96 16.06 -22.66
CA VAL A 712 -18.09 15.50 -23.44
C VAL A 712 -17.65 14.93 -24.80
N ALA A 713 -16.72 15.60 -25.52
CA ALA A 713 -16.21 15.08 -26.79
C ALA A 713 -15.48 13.74 -26.64
N ASN A 714 -14.70 13.56 -25.57
CA ASN A 714 -14.01 12.30 -25.30
C ASN A 714 -15.00 11.21 -24.91
N LEU A 715 -16.00 11.54 -24.09
CA LEU A 715 -17.07 10.59 -23.72
C LEU A 715 -17.86 10.12 -24.94
N PHE A 716 -18.15 11.00 -25.90
CA PHE A 716 -18.81 10.64 -27.14
C PHE A 716 -17.94 9.72 -28.00
N LYS A 717 -16.65 10.06 -28.17
CA LYS A 717 -15.72 9.21 -28.94
C LYS A 717 -15.53 7.82 -28.31
N MET A 718 -15.52 7.73 -26.98
CA MET A 718 -15.54 6.44 -26.27
C MET A 718 -16.81 5.64 -26.58
N GLU A 719 -17.98 6.29 -26.55
CA GLU A 719 -19.26 5.65 -26.89
C GLU A 719 -19.23 5.10 -28.32
N GLU A 720 -18.76 5.89 -29.30
CA GLU A 720 -18.63 5.47 -30.70
C GLU A 720 -17.69 4.27 -30.86
N MET A 721 -16.57 4.25 -30.14
CA MET A 721 -15.60 3.15 -30.20
C MET A 721 -16.15 1.84 -29.63
N ILE A 722 -16.96 1.91 -28.57
CA ILE A 722 -17.62 0.73 -28.01
C ILE A 722 -18.77 0.29 -28.93
N ALA A 723 -19.56 1.23 -29.44
CA ALA A 723 -20.75 0.96 -30.22
C ALA A 723 -20.41 0.39 -31.62
N GLY A 724 -19.50 1.06 -32.33
CA GLY A 724 -19.32 0.88 -33.77
C GLY A 724 -20.53 1.38 -34.56
N LYS A 725 -20.72 0.82 -35.76
CA LYS A 725 -21.90 1.04 -36.60
C LYS A 725 -23.11 0.25 -36.06
N GLN A 726 -24.32 0.71 -36.41
CA GLN A 726 -25.58 0.02 -36.14
C GLN A 726 -25.49 -1.49 -36.47
N PRO A 727 -25.69 -2.38 -35.48
CA PRO A 727 -25.54 -3.81 -35.70
C PRO A 727 -26.60 -4.40 -36.64
N SER A 728 -26.16 -5.31 -37.51
CA SER A 728 -26.96 -6.04 -38.49
C SER A 728 -26.64 -7.54 -38.42
N GLU A 729 -27.52 -8.41 -38.96
CA GLU A 729 -27.23 -9.85 -39.03
C GLU A 729 -25.97 -10.13 -39.87
N GLY A 730 -25.73 -9.34 -40.93
CA GLY A 730 -24.58 -9.52 -41.82
C GLY A 730 -23.27 -9.00 -41.25
N ASP A 731 -23.29 -7.85 -40.56
CA ASP A 731 -22.08 -7.19 -40.04
C ASP A 731 -21.80 -7.53 -38.57
N GLY A 732 -22.78 -8.06 -37.85
CA GLY A 732 -22.72 -8.24 -36.40
C GLY A 732 -22.56 -6.91 -35.66
N PHE A 733 -21.93 -6.97 -34.48
CA PHE A 733 -21.46 -5.77 -33.78
C PHE A 733 -20.12 -5.35 -34.38
N THR A 734 -19.93 -4.07 -34.68
CA THR A 734 -18.69 -3.59 -35.34
C THR A 734 -17.79 -2.75 -34.43
N GLY A 735 -18.24 -2.49 -33.19
CA GLY A 735 -17.45 -1.85 -32.14
C GLY A 735 -16.66 -2.86 -31.31
N LEU A 736 -16.68 -2.69 -29.98
CA LEU A 736 -16.00 -3.61 -29.05
C LEU A 736 -16.72 -4.96 -29.01
N HIS A 737 -15.97 -6.06 -29.14
CA HIS A 737 -16.54 -7.42 -29.08
C HIS A 737 -16.45 -8.03 -27.69
N ALA A 738 -17.35 -8.98 -27.42
CA ALA A 738 -17.16 -9.93 -26.32
C ALA A 738 -15.91 -10.78 -26.58
N PRO A 739 -15.09 -11.09 -25.55
CA PRO A 739 -13.90 -11.90 -25.74
C PRO A 739 -14.25 -13.35 -26.07
N LYS A 740 -13.66 -13.88 -27.14
CA LYS A 740 -13.73 -15.31 -27.45
C LYS A 740 -12.91 -16.11 -26.45
N TRP A 741 -13.32 -17.34 -26.19
CA TRP A 741 -12.58 -18.27 -25.34
C TRP A 741 -11.20 -18.61 -25.95
N PRO A 742 -10.08 -18.29 -25.26
CA PRO A 742 -8.73 -18.57 -25.76
C PRO A 742 -8.37 -20.04 -25.49
N ALA A 743 -8.81 -20.93 -26.37
CA ALA A 743 -8.67 -22.38 -26.22
C ALA A 743 -7.21 -22.85 -26.06
N GLU A 744 -6.27 -22.12 -26.64
CA GLU A 744 -4.83 -22.36 -26.54
C GLU A 744 -4.24 -22.05 -25.16
N ILE A 745 -4.94 -21.27 -24.33
CA ILE A 745 -4.52 -20.90 -22.97
C ILE A 745 -5.37 -21.62 -21.92
N LEU A 746 -6.70 -21.58 -22.06
CA LEU A 746 -7.65 -22.10 -21.07
C LEU A 746 -8.12 -23.54 -21.37
N GLY A 747 -7.68 -24.13 -22.48
CA GLY A 747 -8.03 -25.47 -22.91
C GLY A 747 -9.19 -25.49 -23.92
N PRO A 748 -9.28 -26.56 -24.75
CA PRO A 748 -10.29 -26.65 -25.79
C PRO A 748 -11.71 -26.79 -25.22
N ILE A 749 -12.68 -26.26 -25.96
CA ILE A 749 -14.11 -26.47 -25.67
C ILE A 749 -14.48 -27.91 -26.04
N LYS A 750 -15.15 -28.61 -25.11
CA LYS A 750 -15.71 -29.95 -25.33
C LYS A 750 -16.99 -29.85 -26.15
N THR A 751 -16.86 -29.97 -27.47
CA THR A 751 -17.93 -29.69 -28.45
C THR A 751 -19.25 -30.42 -28.17
N GLU A 752 -19.22 -31.74 -27.93
CA GLU A 752 -20.45 -32.52 -27.64
C GLU A 752 -21.19 -32.01 -26.39
N LEU A 753 -20.42 -31.60 -25.37
CA LEU A 753 -20.95 -31.09 -24.13
C LEU A 753 -21.54 -29.68 -24.32
N ALA A 754 -20.87 -28.84 -25.12
CA ALA A 754 -21.38 -27.52 -25.51
C ALA A 754 -22.65 -27.61 -26.37
N GLU A 755 -22.78 -28.57 -27.28
CA GLU A 755 -24.00 -28.80 -28.07
C GLU A 755 -25.18 -29.22 -27.18
N ARG A 756 -24.94 -30.08 -26.18
CA ARG A 756 -25.94 -30.39 -25.15
C ARG A 756 -26.31 -29.14 -24.34
N GLY A 757 -25.31 -28.35 -23.96
CA GLY A 757 -25.51 -27.07 -23.27
C GLY A 757 -26.33 -26.07 -24.07
N ALA A 758 -26.14 -26.00 -25.38
CA ALA A 758 -26.92 -25.13 -26.27
C ALA A 758 -28.41 -25.47 -26.24
N LYS A 759 -28.76 -26.76 -26.23
CA LYS A 759 -30.17 -27.21 -26.08
C LYS A 759 -30.76 -26.81 -24.73
N LEU A 760 -30.00 -27.02 -23.65
CA LEU A 760 -30.39 -26.60 -22.30
C LEU A 760 -30.55 -25.08 -22.20
N TYR A 761 -29.67 -24.30 -22.85
CA TYR A 761 -29.76 -22.84 -22.87
C TYR A 761 -31.06 -22.37 -23.52
N VAL A 762 -31.46 -22.97 -24.65
CA VAL A 762 -32.74 -22.66 -25.31
C VAL A 762 -33.93 -23.00 -24.40
N GLU A 763 -33.87 -24.14 -23.73
CA GLU A 763 -34.93 -24.60 -22.80
C GLU A 763 -35.07 -23.68 -21.57
N ILE A 764 -33.94 -23.27 -20.97
CA ILE A 764 -33.91 -22.76 -19.59
C ILE A 764 -33.52 -21.29 -19.52
N CYS A 765 -32.59 -20.82 -20.35
CA CYS A 765 -31.93 -19.52 -20.16
C CYS A 765 -32.39 -18.46 -21.16
N GLN A 766 -32.65 -18.86 -22.41
CA GLN A 766 -32.85 -17.96 -23.54
C GLN A 766 -34.04 -17.01 -23.36
N HIS A 767 -35.10 -17.45 -22.68
CA HIS A 767 -36.30 -16.63 -22.47
C HIS A 767 -36.00 -15.34 -21.69
N CYS A 768 -35.02 -15.38 -20.77
CA CYS A 768 -34.51 -14.21 -20.05
C CYS A 768 -33.32 -13.56 -20.76
N HIS A 769 -32.33 -14.35 -21.18
CA HIS A 769 -31.03 -13.83 -21.62
C HIS A 769 -30.91 -13.52 -23.11
N LEU A 770 -31.96 -13.76 -23.90
CA LEU A 770 -31.96 -13.69 -25.36
C LEU A 770 -31.15 -14.82 -26.03
N PRO A 771 -31.36 -15.10 -27.33
CA PRO A 771 -30.53 -16.06 -28.07
C PRO A 771 -29.05 -15.62 -28.14
N ALA A 772 -28.14 -16.56 -28.40
CA ALA A 772 -26.73 -16.25 -28.64
C ALA A 772 -26.56 -15.31 -29.85
N LYS A 773 -25.65 -14.33 -29.80
CA LYS A 773 -25.55 -13.29 -30.84
C LYS A 773 -25.19 -13.82 -32.22
N GLY A 774 -24.46 -14.95 -32.27
CA GLY A 774 -24.13 -15.65 -33.50
C GLY A 774 -25.31 -16.41 -34.14
N SER A 775 -26.47 -16.49 -33.48
CA SER A 775 -27.65 -17.19 -33.99
C SER A 775 -28.56 -16.27 -34.80
N LYS A 776 -29.24 -16.82 -35.81
CA LYS A 776 -30.28 -16.09 -36.57
C LYS A 776 -31.41 -15.58 -35.67
N ALA A 777 -31.77 -16.35 -34.65
CA ALA A 777 -32.84 -16.02 -33.72
C ALA A 777 -32.58 -14.70 -32.96
N PHE A 778 -31.32 -14.36 -32.67
CA PHE A 778 -30.97 -13.10 -32.00
C PHE A 778 -31.32 -11.86 -32.84
N TRP A 779 -31.29 -11.99 -34.16
CA TRP A 779 -31.50 -10.89 -35.11
C TRP A 779 -32.96 -10.67 -35.50
N GLU A 780 -33.88 -11.50 -34.99
CA GLU A 780 -35.32 -11.33 -35.21
C GLU A 780 -35.84 -10.00 -34.65
N ASP A 781 -36.70 -9.31 -35.41
CA ASP A 781 -37.21 -7.97 -35.10
C ASP A 781 -37.83 -7.84 -33.69
N LYS A 782 -38.38 -8.93 -33.12
CA LYS A 782 -38.97 -8.93 -31.77
C LYS A 782 -37.96 -8.58 -30.66
N HIS A 783 -36.67 -8.79 -30.90
CA HIS A 783 -35.58 -8.48 -29.97
C HIS A 783 -35.00 -7.08 -30.19
N TRP A 784 -35.50 -6.31 -31.17
CA TRP A 784 -34.97 -5.01 -31.54
C TRP A 784 -36.06 -3.93 -31.53
N MET A 785 -35.82 -2.86 -30.79
CA MET A 785 -36.71 -1.71 -30.72
C MET A 785 -36.22 -0.61 -31.67
N LYS A 786 -37.08 -0.15 -32.57
CA LYS A 786 -36.78 0.96 -33.49
C LYS A 786 -36.84 2.31 -32.75
N SER A 787 -35.84 3.16 -33.00
CA SER A 787 -35.87 4.57 -32.61
C SER A 787 -36.88 5.33 -33.48
N LYS A 788 -37.55 6.33 -32.88
CA LYS A 788 -38.40 7.27 -33.65
C LYS A 788 -37.58 8.24 -34.51
N ALA A 789 -36.32 8.49 -34.13
CA ALA A 789 -35.39 9.41 -34.79
C ALA A 789 -34.12 8.67 -35.25
N GLY A 790 -33.58 9.04 -36.43
CA GLY A 790 -32.29 8.55 -36.93
C GLY A 790 -32.23 7.12 -37.46
N GLY A 791 -33.36 6.41 -37.56
CA GLY A 791 -33.43 5.05 -38.14
C GLY A 791 -32.68 3.95 -37.36
N GLN A 792 -32.15 4.27 -36.17
CA GLN A 792 -31.44 3.31 -35.32
C GLN A 792 -32.39 2.28 -34.70
N ARG A 793 -31.85 1.13 -34.28
CA ARG A 793 -32.53 0.12 -33.46
C ARG A 793 -31.68 -0.28 -32.26
N TYR A 794 -32.34 -0.50 -31.14
CA TYR A 794 -31.73 -0.85 -29.85
C TYR A 794 -32.14 -2.25 -29.43
N LEU A 795 -31.26 -2.97 -28.75
CA LEU A 795 -31.52 -4.32 -28.26
C LEU A 795 -32.54 -4.27 -27.12
N LYS A 796 -33.73 -4.85 -27.34
CA LYS A 796 -34.78 -4.94 -26.34
C LYS A 796 -34.42 -6.03 -25.33
N LEU A 797 -33.87 -5.60 -24.19
CA LEU A 797 -33.54 -6.48 -23.07
C LEU A 797 -34.79 -6.83 -22.27
N ASN A 798 -34.78 -8.01 -21.66
CA ASN A 798 -35.80 -8.40 -20.70
C ASN A 798 -35.48 -7.75 -19.35
N GLU A 799 -36.48 -7.10 -18.76
CA GLU A 799 -36.39 -6.44 -17.46
C GLU A 799 -37.16 -7.29 -16.47
N ILE A 800 -36.45 -8.01 -15.60
CA ILE A 800 -37.02 -8.99 -14.69
C ILE A 800 -37.31 -8.31 -13.36
N PRO A 801 -38.55 -8.35 -12.84
CA PRO A 801 -38.88 -7.84 -11.52
C PRO A 801 -37.97 -8.42 -10.44
N VAL A 802 -37.55 -7.60 -9.48
CA VAL A 802 -36.68 -8.05 -8.38
C VAL A 802 -37.33 -9.14 -7.53
N GLU A 803 -38.66 -9.10 -7.40
CA GLU A 803 -39.45 -10.13 -6.72
C GLU A 803 -39.45 -11.48 -7.47
N GLU A 804 -39.30 -11.46 -8.79
CA GLU A 804 -39.21 -12.66 -9.62
C GLU A 804 -37.79 -13.23 -9.58
N VAL A 805 -36.77 -12.42 -9.88
CA VAL A 805 -35.37 -12.87 -9.91
C VAL A 805 -34.79 -13.10 -8.50
N GLY A 806 -35.34 -12.47 -7.46
CA GLY A 806 -35.02 -12.67 -6.04
C GLY A 806 -33.58 -12.32 -5.61
N THR A 807 -32.80 -11.67 -6.47
CA THR A 807 -31.47 -11.15 -6.13
C THR A 807 -31.59 -9.91 -5.26
N ASP A 808 -30.50 -9.51 -4.57
CA ASP A 808 -30.47 -8.36 -3.67
C ASP A 808 -31.15 -7.10 -4.26
N GLY A 809 -32.12 -6.53 -3.54
CA GLY A 809 -32.89 -5.34 -3.97
C GLY A 809 -32.33 -4.00 -3.48
N THR A 810 -31.33 -4.01 -2.60
CA THR A 810 -30.86 -2.81 -1.87
C THR A 810 -30.38 -1.71 -2.84
N TYR A 811 -29.77 -2.09 -3.96
CA TYR A 811 -29.34 -1.15 -5.00
C TYR A 811 -30.53 -0.42 -5.64
N LEU A 812 -31.63 -1.13 -5.91
CA LEU A 812 -32.85 -0.55 -6.48
C LEU A 812 -33.54 0.36 -5.47
N ASP A 813 -33.64 -0.08 -4.21
CA ASP A 813 -34.21 0.71 -3.11
C ASP A 813 -33.43 2.01 -2.89
N SER A 814 -32.10 1.94 -2.92
CA SER A 814 -31.23 3.10 -2.75
C SER A 814 -31.40 4.11 -3.89
N LEU A 815 -31.59 3.65 -5.13
CA LEU A 815 -31.85 4.52 -6.27
C LEU A 815 -33.24 5.16 -6.17
N ALA A 816 -34.26 4.39 -5.80
CA ALA A 816 -35.66 4.85 -5.77
C ALA A 816 -35.95 5.85 -4.65
N ASN A 817 -35.32 5.66 -3.48
CA ASN A 817 -35.68 6.37 -2.25
C ASN A 817 -34.74 7.54 -1.89
N ARG A 818 -33.61 7.70 -2.57
CA ARG A 818 -32.67 8.78 -2.23
C ARG A 818 -33.20 10.14 -2.68
N THR A 819 -33.13 11.11 -1.77
CA THR A 819 -33.42 12.53 -2.04
C THR A 819 -32.20 13.40 -1.73
N VAL A 820 -32.20 14.62 -2.25
CA VAL A 820 -31.13 15.61 -2.06
C VAL A 820 -31.71 16.95 -1.64
N LYS A 821 -31.05 17.63 -0.70
CA LYS A 821 -31.42 18.99 -0.30
C LYS A 821 -30.78 19.99 -1.24
N LEU A 822 -31.59 20.88 -1.82
CA LEU A 822 -31.15 21.90 -2.77
C LEU A 822 -31.27 23.29 -2.14
N PRO A 823 -30.26 24.16 -2.30
CA PRO A 823 -30.35 25.55 -1.86
C PRO A 823 -31.27 26.36 -2.80
N PRO A 824 -31.85 27.50 -2.35
CA PRO A 824 -32.84 28.26 -3.13
C PRO A 824 -32.36 28.77 -4.49
N ASN A 825 -31.05 28.95 -4.65
CA ASN A 825 -30.41 29.42 -5.90
C ASN A 825 -30.23 28.31 -6.95
N VAL A 826 -30.44 27.05 -6.58
CA VAL A 826 -30.38 25.90 -7.50
C VAL A 826 -31.80 25.38 -7.68
N VAL A 827 -32.46 25.87 -8.73
CA VAL A 827 -33.84 25.49 -9.08
C VAL A 827 -33.80 24.26 -10.00
N LEU A 828 -34.22 23.11 -9.45
CA LEU A 828 -34.45 21.86 -10.17
C LEU A 828 -35.92 21.46 -10.05
N GLU A 829 -36.40 20.63 -10.97
CA GLU A 829 -37.80 20.16 -11.04
C GLU A 829 -38.15 19.17 -9.91
N SER A 830 -37.15 18.49 -9.34
CA SER A 830 -37.33 17.48 -8.30
C SER A 830 -36.13 17.43 -7.35
N ASP A 831 -36.39 17.08 -6.09
CA ASP A 831 -35.40 16.77 -5.07
C ASP A 831 -35.09 15.27 -4.97
N ARG A 832 -35.77 14.43 -5.78
CA ARG A 832 -35.42 13.02 -5.93
C ARG A 832 -34.08 12.90 -6.65
N PHE A 833 -33.20 12.05 -6.12
CA PHE A 833 -31.81 11.98 -6.58
C PHE A 833 -31.66 11.63 -8.07
N PRO A 834 -32.34 10.62 -8.64
CA PRO A 834 -32.20 10.30 -10.07
C PRO A 834 -32.58 11.47 -10.98
N GLU A 835 -33.71 12.12 -10.68
CA GLU A 835 -34.27 13.24 -11.44
C GLU A 835 -33.41 14.50 -11.30
N ALA A 836 -32.97 14.83 -10.07
CA ALA A 836 -32.07 15.93 -9.81
C ALA A 836 -30.73 15.75 -10.53
N LEU A 837 -30.14 14.55 -10.46
CA LEU A 837 -28.87 14.26 -11.12
C LEU A 837 -28.99 14.36 -12.65
N LYS A 838 -30.06 13.77 -13.22
CA LYS A 838 -30.37 13.87 -14.65
C LYS A 838 -30.41 15.32 -15.13
N GLU A 839 -31.10 16.17 -14.38
CA GLU A 839 -31.28 17.57 -14.74
C GLU A 839 -29.95 18.33 -14.66
N VAL A 840 -29.20 18.18 -13.57
CA VAL A 840 -27.90 18.82 -13.37
C VAL A 840 -26.91 18.44 -14.48
N VAL A 841 -26.78 17.14 -14.74
CA VAL A 841 -25.87 16.63 -15.77
C VAL A 841 -26.33 17.07 -17.16
N GLY A 842 -27.63 17.02 -17.43
CA GLY A 842 -28.22 17.48 -18.68
C GLY A 842 -27.93 18.96 -18.95
N LYS A 843 -28.00 19.82 -17.93
CA LYS A 843 -27.63 21.25 -18.06
C LYS A 843 -26.14 21.43 -18.31
N ALA A 844 -25.27 20.66 -17.65
CA ALA A 844 -23.82 20.72 -17.89
C ALA A 844 -23.44 20.31 -19.32
N VAL A 845 -24.02 19.20 -19.82
CA VAL A 845 -23.82 18.73 -21.20
C VAL A 845 -24.37 19.74 -22.21
N SER A 846 -25.57 20.29 -21.96
CA SER A 846 -26.17 21.30 -22.83
C SER A 846 -25.33 22.57 -22.90
N LEU A 847 -24.81 23.05 -21.76
CA LEU A 847 -23.89 24.19 -21.72
C LEU A 847 -22.63 23.94 -22.54
N TRP A 848 -22.08 22.72 -22.51
CA TRP A 848 -20.95 22.35 -23.35
C TRP A 848 -21.34 22.35 -24.83
N TYR A 849 -22.49 21.78 -25.21
CA TYR A 849 -22.99 21.80 -26.59
C TYR A 849 -23.15 23.22 -27.12
N ASP A 850 -23.68 24.14 -26.31
CA ASP A 850 -23.87 25.54 -26.66
C ASP A 850 -22.53 26.24 -26.88
N LYS A 851 -21.57 26.07 -25.95
CA LYS A 851 -20.22 26.65 -26.06
C LYS A 851 -19.45 26.15 -27.29
N GLN A 852 -19.63 24.87 -27.65
CA GLN A 852 -18.99 24.27 -28.83
C GLN A 852 -19.81 24.44 -30.12
N SER A 853 -20.94 25.16 -30.07
CA SER A 853 -21.83 25.37 -31.22
C SER A 853 -22.26 24.07 -31.92
N ILE A 854 -22.53 23.01 -31.14
CA ILE A 854 -22.98 21.72 -31.68
C ILE A 854 -24.42 21.85 -32.21
N SER A 855 -24.65 21.46 -33.47
CA SER A 855 -25.96 21.49 -34.13
C SER A 855 -26.96 20.52 -33.49
N ALA A 856 -28.26 20.80 -33.63
CA ALA A 856 -29.33 19.95 -33.08
C ALA A 856 -29.20 18.48 -33.52
N ASP A 857 -29.02 18.23 -34.82
CA ASP A 857 -28.86 16.87 -35.37
C ASP A 857 -27.65 16.14 -34.77
N LYS A 858 -26.54 16.86 -34.54
CA LYS A 858 -25.34 16.28 -33.91
C LYS A 858 -25.57 16.02 -32.43
N ARG A 859 -26.31 16.88 -31.71
CA ARG A 859 -26.70 16.62 -30.32
C ARG A 859 -27.55 15.35 -30.24
N GLU A 860 -28.53 15.18 -31.13
CA GLU A 860 -29.35 13.94 -31.16
C GLU A 860 -28.50 12.70 -31.40
N ALA A 861 -27.53 12.77 -32.33
CA ALA A 861 -26.61 11.66 -32.58
C ALA A 861 -25.72 11.36 -31.36
N MET A 862 -25.16 12.40 -30.72
CA MET A 862 -24.34 12.26 -29.51
C MET A 862 -25.16 11.68 -28.36
N ASP A 863 -26.41 12.10 -28.23
CA ASP A 863 -27.39 11.61 -27.27
C ASP A 863 -27.98 10.24 -27.66
N GLY A 864 -27.42 9.59 -28.70
CA GLY A 864 -27.80 8.27 -29.16
C GLY A 864 -29.28 8.16 -29.47
N TYR A 865 -29.87 9.21 -30.06
CA TYR A 865 -31.29 9.35 -30.42
C TYR A 865 -32.26 8.93 -29.31
N ARG A 866 -31.88 9.13 -28.06
CA ARG A 866 -32.66 8.78 -26.87
C ARG A 866 -32.93 10.04 -26.06
N LYS A 867 -34.15 10.10 -25.51
CA LYS A 867 -34.52 11.18 -24.61
C LYS A 867 -33.70 11.08 -23.33
N ASN A 868 -33.38 12.23 -22.75
CA ASN A 868 -32.80 12.31 -21.42
C ASN A 868 -33.86 11.98 -20.36
N ASP A 869 -34.11 10.69 -20.18
CA ASP A 869 -35.05 10.15 -19.20
C ASP A 869 -34.31 9.24 -18.20
N VAL A 870 -34.81 9.23 -16.97
CA VAL A 870 -34.38 8.33 -15.90
C VAL A 870 -35.58 7.61 -15.30
N ARG A 871 -35.36 6.40 -14.79
CA ARG A 871 -36.35 5.62 -14.07
C ARG A 871 -35.72 4.83 -12.93
N ALA A 872 -36.51 4.53 -11.92
CA ALA A 872 -36.12 3.75 -10.76
C ALA A 872 -37.09 2.57 -10.56
N GLU A 873 -37.24 1.78 -11.62
CA GLU A 873 -38.08 0.57 -11.61
C GLU A 873 -37.42 -0.52 -10.75
N MET A 874 -38.25 -1.34 -10.10
CA MET A 874 -37.80 -2.46 -9.27
C MET A 874 -37.46 -3.70 -10.12
N VAL A 875 -36.60 -3.52 -11.12
CA VAL A 875 -36.23 -4.55 -12.11
C VAL A 875 -34.71 -4.64 -12.28
N TYR A 876 -34.24 -5.83 -12.64
CA TYR A 876 -32.89 -6.05 -13.16
C TYR A 876 -32.94 -6.50 -14.61
N LYS A 877 -32.09 -5.92 -15.47
CA LYS A 877 -32.04 -6.34 -16.87
C LYS A 877 -31.27 -7.65 -17.04
N ALA A 878 -31.86 -8.59 -17.77
CA ALA A 878 -31.19 -9.77 -18.28
C ALA A 878 -30.60 -9.45 -19.67
N ARG A 879 -29.31 -9.74 -19.84
CA ARG A 879 -28.53 -9.41 -21.04
C ARG A 879 -27.95 -10.66 -21.71
N PRO A 880 -27.59 -10.60 -23.01
CA PRO A 880 -26.91 -11.70 -23.71
C PRO A 880 -25.65 -12.15 -22.99
N LEU A 881 -25.41 -13.46 -22.96
CA LEU A 881 -24.34 -14.08 -22.17
C LEU A 881 -23.00 -14.24 -22.92
N ASP A 882 -22.89 -13.79 -24.15
CA ASP A 882 -21.63 -13.81 -24.93
C ASP A 882 -20.50 -13.12 -24.15
N GLY A 883 -19.39 -13.86 -23.96
CA GLY A 883 -18.24 -13.45 -23.14
C GLY A 883 -18.45 -13.46 -21.61
N VAL A 884 -19.55 -14.00 -21.07
CA VAL A 884 -19.82 -14.02 -19.62
C VAL A 884 -18.75 -14.80 -18.83
N TRP A 885 -18.08 -15.75 -19.47
CA TRP A 885 -16.97 -16.50 -18.87
C TRP A 885 -15.87 -15.56 -18.34
N ALA A 886 -15.66 -14.42 -19.00
CA ALA A 886 -14.60 -13.46 -18.72
C ALA A 886 -14.98 -12.38 -17.68
N THR A 887 -16.16 -12.46 -17.07
CA THR A 887 -16.67 -11.40 -16.18
C THR A 887 -17.08 -11.87 -14.78
N PRO A 888 -16.30 -12.72 -14.09
CA PRO A 888 -16.54 -13.01 -12.68
C PRO A 888 -16.20 -11.80 -11.79
N PRO A 889 -16.73 -11.75 -10.55
CA PRO A 889 -17.82 -12.56 -10.02
C PRO A 889 -19.18 -12.21 -10.65
N TYR A 890 -20.21 -12.98 -10.31
CA TYR A 890 -21.53 -12.93 -10.93
C TYR A 890 -22.59 -12.31 -10.02
N LEU A 891 -23.75 -12.03 -10.64
CA LEU A 891 -24.81 -11.12 -10.15
C LEU A 891 -24.39 -9.65 -10.13
N HIS A 892 -25.37 -8.75 -9.99
CA HIS A 892 -25.15 -7.30 -10.06
C HIS A 892 -24.21 -6.77 -8.96
N ASN A 893 -24.11 -7.47 -7.83
CA ASN A 893 -23.29 -7.11 -6.66
C ASN A 893 -22.02 -7.98 -6.51
N GLY A 894 -21.76 -8.90 -7.44
CA GLY A 894 -20.59 -9.78 -7.42
C GLY A 894 -20.60 -10.80 -6.27
N SER A 895 -21.78 -11.21 -5.82
CA SER A 895 -21.98 -12.06 -4.63
C SER A 895 -21.84 -13.56 -4.89
N VAL A 896 -21.62 -13.98 -6.15
CA VAL A 896 -21.41 -15.38 -6.53
C VAL A 896 -20.07 -15.54 -7.28
N PRO A 897 -19.10 -16.31 -6.79
CA PRO A 897 -17.74 -16.29 -7.33
C PRO A 897 -17.56 -17.03 -8.67
N THR A 898 -18.41 -18.01 -8.98
CA THR A 898 -18.28 -18.90 -10.16
C THR A 898 -19.64 -19.10 -10.85
N ILE A 899 -19.65 -19.36 -12.17
CA ILE A 899 -20.88 -19.77 -12.87
C ILE A 899 -21.39 -21.08 -12.32
N GLU A 900 -20.48 -22.01 -11.97
CA GLU A 900 -20.86 -23.30 -11.39
C GLU A 900 -21.75 -23.14 -10.13
N ALA A 901 -21.38 -22.23 -9.22
CA ALA A 901 -22.18 -21.93 -8.03
C ALA A 901 -23.48 -21.17 -8.37
N LEU A 902 -23.47 -20.36 -9.43
CA LEU A 902 -24.66 -19.64 -9.89
C LEU A 902 -25.73 -20.58 -10.45
N LEU A 903 -25.31 -21.63 -11.17
CA LEU A 903 -26.18 -22.66 -11.76
C LEU A 903 -26.74 -23.67 -10.75
N GLY A 904 -26.45 -23.51 -9.45
CA GLY A 904 -26.98 -24.32 -8.37
C GLY A 904 -27.98 -23.60 -7.44
N PRO A 905 -28.55 -24.34 -6.47
CA PRO A 905 -29.34 -23.77 -5.38
C PRO A 905 -28.59 -22.70 -4.58
N ALA A 906 -29.28 -21.65 -4.14
CA ALA A 906 -28.64 -20.56 -3.38
C ALA A 906 -28.05 -21.04 -2.04
N ARG A 907 -28.56 -22.14 -1.48
CA ARG A 907 -28.05 -22.78 -0.25
C ARG A 907 -26.68 -23.44 -0.42
N GLU A 908 -26.28 -23.78 -1.64
CA GLU A 908 -24.97 -24.39 -1.95
C GLU A 908 -23.88 -23.31 -2.16
N ARG A 909 -24.27 -22.03 -2.34
CA ARG A 909 -23.34 -20.91 -2.58
C ARG A 909 -22.54 -20.55 -1.33
N PRO A 910 -21.27 -20.12 -1.46
CA PRO A 910 -20.44 -19.74 -0.33
C PRO A 910 -21.04 -18.53 0.40
N LYS A 911 -21.03 -18.57 1.74
CA LYS A 911 -21.49 -17.45 2.59
C LYS A 911 -20.41 -16.39 2.80
N THR A 912 -19.15 -16.78 2.65
CA THR A 912 -17.99 -15.90 2.63
C THR A 912 -16.98 -16.38 1.61
N PHE A 913 -16.31 -15.44 0.96
CA PHE A 913 -15.21 -15.74 0.04
C PHE A 913 -14.36 -14.49 -0.19
N TRP A 914 -13.13 -14.65 -0.69
CA TRP A 914 -12.22 -13.52 -0.90
C TRP A 914 -12.26 -13.01 -2.34
N LEU A 915 -12.37 -11.70 -2.49
CA LEU A 915 -12.15 -10.97 -3.74
C LEU A 915 -10.75 -10.35 -3.77
N GLY A 916 -10.27 -10.07 -4.99
CA GLY A 916 -8.93 -9.57 -5.27
C GLY A 916 -7.99 -10.60 -5.89
N HIS A 917 -8.41 -11.87 -5.98
CA HIS A 917 -7.66 -12.90 -6.72
C HIS A 917 -7.54 -12.55 -8.21
N ARG A 918 -6.46 -13.03 -8.83
CA ARG A 918 -6.26 -12.99 -10.28
C ARG A 918 -6.39 -14.36 -10.92
N GLU A 919 -6.10 -15.41 -10.18
CA GLU A 919 -6.09 -16.77 -10.71
C GLU A 919 -7.50 -17.22 -11.08
N TYR A 920 -7.67 -17.73 -12.29
CA TYR A 920 -8.93 -18.10 -12.90
C TYR A 920 -9.09 -19.63 -12.94
N ASP A 921 -10.29 -20.10 -12.63
CA ASP A 921 -10.71 -21.49 -12.75
C ASP A 921 -11.54 -21.65 -14.04
N PRO A 922 -10.96 -22.25 -15.11
CA PRO A 922 -11.66 -22.43 -16.38
C PRO A 922 -12.71 -23.55 -16.35
N GLU A 923 -12.74 -24.39 -15.30
CA GLU A 923 -13.76 -25.43 -15.15
C GLU A 923 -15.02 -24.86 -14.50
N LYS A 924 -14.88 -23.99 -13.49
CA LYS A 924 -16.01 -23.38 -12.79
C LYS A 924 -16.44 -22.02 -13.36
N LEU A 925 -15.62 -21.43 -14.23
CA LEU A 925 -15.71 -20.07 -14.73
C LEU A 925 -15.79 -19.06 -13.58
N GLY A 926 -14.64 -18.72 -13.02
CA GLY A 926 -14.54 -17.70 -11.97
C GLY A 926 -13.14 -17.56 -11.40
N TYR A 927 -12.95 -16.59 -10.51
CA TYR A 927 -11.68 -16.50 -9.79
C TYR A 927 -11.57 -17.57 -8.70
N ARG A 928 -10.33 -17.92 -8.36
CA ARG A 928 -10.03 -18.44 -7.02
C ARG A 928 -10.57 -17.49 -5.96
N HIS A 929 -10.97 -18.05 -4.83
CA HIS A 929 -11.75 -17.33 -3.82
C HIS A 929 -11.44 -17.80 -2.39
N ASP A 930 -10.34 -18.55 -2.24
CA ASP A 930 -9.69 -18.93 -0.98
C ASP A 930 -9.02 -17.72 -0.29
N GLU A 931 -8.47 -17.90 0.91
CA GLU A 931 -7.91 -16.78 1.69
C GLU A 931 -6.82 -16.00 0.93
N LEU A 932 -6.99 -14.67 0.88
CA LEU A 932 -6.05 -13.75 0.25
C LEU A 932 -5.68 -12.61 1.21
N PRO A 933 -4.50 -12.66 1.85
CA PRO A 933 -4.02 -11.56 2.69
C PRO A 933 -4.03 -10.23 1.93
N GLY A 934 -4.62 -9.19 2.54
CA GLY A 934 -4.81 -7.89 1.88
C GLY A 934 -5.92 -7.86 0.83
N GLY A 935 -6.62 -8.97 0.59
CA GLY A 935 -7.83 -9.05 -0.25
C GLY A 935 -9.06 -8.43 0.41
N PHE A 936 -10.24 -8.70 -0.15
CA PHE A 936 -11.53 -8.28 0.40
C PHE A 936 -12.38 -9.50 0.77
N LEU A 937 -12.68 -9.66 2.06
CA LEU A 937 -13.55 -10.74 2.53
C LEU A 937 -15.02 -10.37 2.30
N TYR A 938 -15.63 -10.98 1.27
CA TYR A 938 -17.03 -10.81 0.95
C TYR A 938 -17.91 -11.56 1.96
N LYS A 939 -18.98 -10.92 2.44
CA LYS A 939 -19.95 -11.48 3.39
C LYS A 939 -21.35 -11.34 2.82
N THR A 940 -21.99 -12.47 2.50
CA THR A 940 -23.24 -12.46 1.70
C THR A 940 -24.51 -12.22 2.49
N TRP A 941 -24.44 -12.04 3.82
CA TRP A 941 -25.60 -11.72 4.65
C TRP A 941 -25.76 -10.22 4.91
N LEU A 942 -24.78 -9.39 4.50
CA LEU A 942 -24.89 -7.94 4.61
C LEU A 942 -25.87 -7.41 3.55
N PRO A 943 -26.66 -6.36 3.85
CA PRO A 943 -27.44 -5.65 2.84
C PRO A 943 -26.56 -5.25 1.66
N GLY A 944 -27.09 -5.30 0.44
CA GLY A 944 -26.34 -5.03 -0.79
C GLY A 944 -25.39 -6.17 -1.22
N ASN A 945 -25.17 -7.18 -0.38
CA ASN A 945 -24.28 -8.31 -0.65
C ASN A 945 -25.01 -9.66 -0.74
N HIS A 946 -26.35 -9.68 -0.71
CA HIS A 946 -27.08 -10.95 -0.74
C HIS A 946 -26.78 -11.74 -2.01
N ASN A 947 -26.51 -13.03 -1.83
CA ASN A 947 -26.28 -13.99 -2.91
C ASN A 947 -27.52 -14.87 -3.18
N THR A 948 -28.71 -14.34 -2.90
CA THR A 948 -30.01 -14.97 -3.12
C THR A 948 -30.45 -14.81 -4.58
N GLY A 949 -31.53 -15.51 -4.94
CA GLY A 949 -32.16 -15.37 -6.25
C GLY A 949 -31.37 -15.97 -7.39
N HIS A 950 -31.92 -15.88 -8.61
CA HIS A 950 -31.41 -16.54 -9.80
C HIS A 950 -31.00 -18.00 -9.49
N GLU A 951 -31.84 -18.74 -8.79
CA GLU A 951 -31.51 -20.09 -8.34
C GLU A 951 -32.21 -21.18 -9.16
N PHE A 952 -31.53 -22.32 -9.21
CA PHE A 952 -32.01 -23.55 -9.85
C PHE A 952 -32.20 -24.61 -8.75
N ASP A 953 -33.42 -24.73 -8.22
CA ASP A 953 -33.76 -25.68 -7.14
C ASP A 953 -35.19 -26.21 -7.29
N ASP A 954 -35.50 -27.28 -6.56
CA ASP A 954 -36.81 -27.94 -6.56
C ASP A 954 -37.62 -27.61 -5.29
N PRO A 955 -38.97 -27.71 -5.33
CA PRO A 955 -39.80 -28.02 -6.50
C PRO A 955 -39.95 -26.83 -7.45
N TYR A 956 -39.84 -27.05 -8.76
CA TYR A 956 -40.07 -26.02 -9.77
C TYR A 956 -41.33 -26.32 -10.59
N ASP A 957 -42.20 -25.32 -10.70
CA ASP A 957 -43.34 -25.33 -11.61
C ASP A 957 -43.23 -24.15 -12.56
N LYS A 958 -43.09 -24.41 -13.86
CA LYS A 958 -42.99 -23.39 -14.90
C LYS A 958 -44.22 -22.48 -14.99
N ASN A 959 -45.35 -22.89 -14.42
CA ASN A 959 -46.60 -22.13 -14.42
C ASN A 959 -46.86 -21.38 -13.10
N ALA A 960 -46.02 -21.59 -12.07
CA ALA A 960 -46.16 -20.95 -10.77
C ALA A 960 -44.89 -20.20 -10.38
N MET A 961 -45.00 -18.89 -10.19
CA MET A 961 -43.86 -18.06 -9.80
C MET A 961 -43.46 -18.38 -8.35
N VAL A 962 -42.22 -18.82 -8.16
CA VAL A 962 -41.57 -18.89 -6.85
C VAL A 962 -40.48 -17.81 -6.81
N PRO A 963 -40.60 -16.79 -5.94
CA PRO A 963 -39.62 -15.70 -5.88
C PRO A 963 -38.18 -16.21 -5.80
N GLY A 964 -37.32 -15.73 -6.70
CA GLY A 964 -35.90 -16.08 -6.76
C GLY A 964 -35.55 -17.35 -7.54
N ARG A 965 -36.52 -18.21 -7.84
CA ARG A 965 -36.31 -19.49 -8.52
C ARG A 965 -36.60 -19.35 -10.01
N VAL A 966 -35.54 -19.32 -10.80
CA VAL A 966 -35.61 -19.08 -12.26
C VAL A 966 -35.64 -20.38 -13.07
N GLY A 967 -35.46 -21.53 -12.43
CA GLY A 967 -35.55 -22.83 -13.09
C GLY A 967 -35.55 -24.00 -12.11
N ARG A 968 -35.79 -25.21 -12.65
CA ARG A 968 -35.66 -26.47 -11.91
C ARG A 968 -34.22 -26.72 -11.48
N LYS A 969 -34.04 -27.62 -10.51
CA LYS A 969 -32.70 -28.05 -10.13
C LYS A 969 -31.97 -28.68 -11.32
N LEU A 970 -30.72 -28.24 -11.53
CA LEU A 970 -29.83 -28.79 -12.54
C LEU A 970 -28.93 -29.86 -11.95
N SER A 971 -28.82 -30.99 -12.65
CA SER A 971 -27.82 -32.03 -12.34
C SER A 971 -26.40 -31.52 -12.61
N PRO A 972 -25.36 -32.10 -11.98
CA PRO A 972 -23.96 -31.72 -12.24
C PRO A 972 -23.57 -31.76 -13.73
N ASP A 973 -24.09 -32.75 -14.47
CA ASP A 973 -23.83 -32.89 -15.91
C ASP A 973 -24.50 -31.78 -16.73
N GLU A 974 -25.72 -31.35 -16.36
CA GLU A 974 -26.40 -30.23 -17.01
C GLU A 974 -25.69 -28.91 -16.74
N ARG A 975 -25.22 -28.69 -15.50
CA ARG A 975 -24.40 -27.51 -15.15
C ARG A 975 -23.12 -27.48 -15.98
N SER A 976 -22.43 -28.61 -16.07
CA SER A 976 -21.21 -28.75 -16.88
C SER A 976 -21.47 -28.52 -18.37
N ALA A 977 -22.60 -29.01 -18.90
CA ALA A 977 -23.03 -28.76 -20.28
C ALA A 977 -23.26 -27.28 -20.55
N LEU A 978 -24.00 -26.58 -19.67
CA LEU A 978 -24.24 -25.15 -19.79
C LEU A 978 -22.93 -24.34 -19.70
N ILE A 979 -22.05 -24.66 -18.75
CA ILE A 979 -20.74 -24.03 -18.63
C ILE A 979 -19.97 -24.14 -19.94
N GLU A 980 -19.93 -25.32 -20.55
CA GLU A 980 -19.19 -25.54 -21.78
C GLU A 980 -19.79 -24.78 -22.97
N PHE A 981 -21.12 -24.66 -23.02
CA PHE A 981 -21.78 -23.80 -24.00
C PHE A 981 -21.46 -22.31 -23.79
N LEU A 982 -21.45 -21.83 -22.55
CA LEU A 982 -21.11 -20.43 -22.23
C LEU A 982 -19.66 -20.07 -22.60
N LYS A 983 -18.74 -21.04 -22.64
CA LYS A 983 -17.39 -20.84 -23.19
C LYS A 983 -17.41 -20.60 -24.70
N SER A 984 -18.38 -21.18 -25.41
CA SER A 984 -18.50 -21.06 -26.87
C SER A 984 -19.21 -19.78 -27.33
N MET A 985 -19.83 -19.03 -26.42
CA MET A 985 -20.61 -17.83 -26.69
C MET A 985 -19.79 -16.54 -26.72
#